data_AF-A0A9Q1BVR0-F1
#
_entry.id   AF-A0A9Q1BVR0-F1
#
_cell.length_a   1.000
_cell.length_b   1.000
_cell.length_c   1.000
_cell.angle_alpha   90.00
_cell.angle_beta   90.00
_cell.angle_gamma   90.00
#
_symmetry.space_group_name_H-M   'P 1'
#
loop_
_entity.id
_entity.type
_entity.pdbx_description
1 polymer ?
#
loop_
_entity_poly.entity_id
_entity_poly.type
_entity_poly.pdbx_seq_one_letter_code
_entity_poly.pdbx_strand_id
1 'polypeptide(L)'
;MLSETENRNVLQGSAELEEEKTMMMVLREMNSVMSQVEENLNQLENRISSLELENAELNGKLNVTVEENETLKKEKEELESSHEDLKKKLKTEVQQKIQLEENVNQLNSKMLCLESEKNCLDKQLEVVDSKILSMESEKAYWDKKFKVAKEDNESLKKDKGDLESLLKDLKKTLDLEIQQKIQLQDSLNQLNSTVLSLESDKTDLDGKLKQIEEENASVKMAKEELESLHEGLKKKLEVEMQQKIQFDGNMNQLDSKVVSLESEKFDLDQKLKLMKEDYESLKKDKEELESLYEDLKKKLEKELQQKMELEEKLNELNSKTSERTELDSPIKQNQKGNESLKKKEESESVEENLEERIEMETQEESQTGNMSEEPKPKGYPKSPVTSPVVTQKLKEIKTLQSELVKEKEYFAKMVAEKSKENSFYQTQLNDENQKRVEVEQDLAKSKKEVEMLKEQLNLAHGIIYSNSLASVGGSESMDEDHLEATLSMPAGKNIKRSGWNKHTVEVTPEKIILYETENEKASNKPMLEIDLDKLFDVQAVTQEDVIRAKAKHIPKIFQLLYTDETEADDNVDQQLNNSQSEKLKDKDIINYNNHEFVVMHFHMPTSCGSCNKTLSSVIRPRPALYCRLCHLKVHKDHHDKNEEFCPPCKVSTGEGSTKNLLLMANSPKEKQKWIDYLNKKIILHKKLDAESSNISSSEID
;
A
#
# COMPACT_ATOMS: atom_id res chain seq x y z
N MET A 1 242.28 21.58 55.07
CA MET A 1 243.08 20.45 55.61
C MET A 1 242.54 19.21 54.91
N LEU A 2 243.35 18.45 54.16
CA LEU A 2 244.38 17.50 54.65
C LEU A 2 243.70 16.42 55.52
N SER A 3 243.77 15.12 55.22
CA SER A 3 244.59 14.38 54.23
C SER A 3 243.87 13.14 53.64
N GLU A 4 244.57 12.34 52.82
CA GLU A 4 244.27 11.01 52.22
C GLU A 4 242.79 10.63 51.88
N THR A 5 242.34 10.31 50.65
CA THR A 5 242.86 9.49 49.52
C THR A 5 242.96 7.97 49.75
N GLU A 6 241.88 7.21 49.47
CA GLU A 6 241.93 6.08 48.53
C GLU A 6 240.55 5.54 48.09
N ASN A 7 240.56 4.70 47.04
CA ASN A 7 239.45 4.02 46.35
C ASN A 7 238.44 4.86 45.54
N ARG A 8 238.01 4.25 44.41
CA ARG A 8 237.30 4.87 43.27
C ARG A 8 236.18 3.95 42.75
N ASN A 9 235.23 4.55 42.03
CA ASN A 9 234.27 3.93 41.12
C ASN A 9 233.30 2.89 41.70
N VAL A 10 232.00 3.24 41.78
CA VAL A 10 230.85 2.40 41.32
C VAL A 10 229.52 3.17 41.49
N LEU A 11 228.63 3.07 40.49
CA LEU A 11 227.21 3.47 40.49
C LEU A 11 226.83 4.95 40.75
N GLN A 12 227.06 5.80 39.74
CA GLN A 12 226.38 7.09 39.54
C GLN A 12 225.40 6.99 38.34
N GLY A 13 224.52 5.97 38.33
CA GLY A 13 223.77 5.61 37.11
C GLY A 13 222.48 4.81 37.33
N SER A 14 221.72 5.13 38.39
CA SER A 14 220.47 4.43 38.74
C SER A 14 219.23 5.32 38.82
N ALA A 15 219.34 6.61 38.48
CA ALA A 15 218.22 7.57 38.56
C ALA A 15 217.54 7.80 37.20
N GLU A 16 218.33 8.02 36.15
CA GLU A 16 217.87 8.49 34.84
C GLU A 16 217.06 7.42 34.06
N LEU A 17 217.24 6.13 34.38
CA LEU A 17 216.56 5.01 33.68
C LEU A 17 215.10 4.82 34.12
N GLU A 18 214.67 5.42 35.22
CA GLU A 18 213.31 5.22 35.76
C GLU A 18 212.32 6.27 35.21
N GLU A 19 212.78 7.49 34.92
CA GLU A 19 211.96 8.55 34.31
C GLU A 19 211.59 8.22 32.85
N GLU A 20 212.53 7.70 32.05
CA GLU A 20 212.27 7.37 30.64
C GLU A 20 211.21 6.26 30.49
N LYS A 21 211.21 5.26 31.39
CA LYS A 21 210.17 4.21 31.44
C LYS A 21 208.79 4.81 31.72
N THR A 22 208.69 5.72 32.68
CA THR A 22 207.41 6.35 33.02
C THR A 22 206.86 7.21 31.88
N MET A 23 207.70 7.99 31.19
CA MET A 23 207.24 8.77 30.03
C MET A 23 206.78 7.87 28.87
N MET A 24 207.46 6.76 28.60
CA MET A 24 207.05 5.80 27.57
C MET A 24 205.74 5.07 27.93
N MET A 25 205.44 4.90 29.22
CA MET A 25 204.17 4.31 29.67
C MET A 25 203.00 5.28 29.43
N VAL A 26 203.14 6.54 29.82
CA VAL A 26 202.11 7.59 29.62
C VAL A 26 201.80 7.79 28.13
N LEU A 27 202.80 7.78 27.25
CA LEU A 27 202.59 7.85 25.79
C LEU A 27 201.80 6.64 25.24
N ARG A 28 201.99 5.44 25.82
CA ARG A 28 201.25 4.24 25.42
C ARG A 28 199.79 4.29 25.89
N GLU A 29 199.54 4.78 27.11
CA GLU A 29 198.18 5.03 27.61
C GLU A 29 197.47 6.11 26.80
N MET A 30 198.14 7.24 26.51
CA MET A 30 197.55 8.34 25.73
C MET A 30 197.18 7.94 24.31
N ASN A 31 197.99 7.12 23.64
CA ASN A 31 197.64 6.53 22.34
C ASN A 31 196.47 5.53 22.43
N SER A 32 196.37 4.77 23.53
CA SER A 32 195.21 3.89 23.77
C SER A 32 193.93 4.68 23.99
N VAL A 33 193.99 5.81 24.71
CA VAL A 33 192.86 6.73 24.91
C VAL A 33 192.46 7.42 23.61
N MET A 34 193.43 7.89 22.81
CA MET A 34 193.16 8.43 21.46
C MET A 34 192.41 7.43 20.59
N SER A 35 192.90 6.19 20.48
CA SER A 35 192.25 5.14 19.70
C SER A 35 190.83 4.83 20.20
N GLN A 36 190.60 4.87 21.52
CA GLN A 36 189.26 4.65 22.08
C GLN A 36 188.32 5.84 21.81
N VAL A 37 188.84 7.07 21.80
CA VAL A 37 188.06 8.28 21.43
C VAL A 37 187.72 8.29 19.94
N GLU A 38 188.64 7.88 19.07
CA GLU A 38 188.38 7.72 17.63
C GLU A 38 187.35 6.61 17.36
N GLU A 39 187.45 5.47 18.05
CA GLU A 39 186.44 4.39 17.96
C GLU A 39 185.06 4.88 18.44
N ASN A 40 185.00 5.58 19.58
CA ASN A 40 183.77 6.16 20.11
C ASN A 40 183.17 7.23 19.17
N LEU A 41 184.00 8.05 18.52
CA LEU A 41 183.56 9.00 17.49
C LEU A 41 182.94 8.28 16.30
N ASN A 42 183.62 7.29 15.74
CA ASN A 42 183.06 6.47 14.65
C ASN A 42 181.75 5.78 15.05
N GLN A 43 181.64 5.27 16.28
CA GLN A 43 180.38 4.70 16.77
C GLN A 43 179.26 5.75 16.87
N LEU A 44 179.57 6.98 17.33
CA LEU A 44 178.61 8.08 17.40
C LEU A 44 178.20 8.59 16.01
N GLU A 45 179.12 8.72 15.05
CA GLU A 45 178.80 9.14 13.67
C GLU A 45 177.93 8.11 12.94
N ASN A 46 178.20 6.81 13.13
CA ASN A 46 177.32 5.74 12.64
C ASN A 46 175.95 5.77 13.34
N ARG A 47 175.91 6.09 14.64
CA ARG A 47 174.65 6.21 15.39
C ARG A 47 173.82 7.42 14.94
N ILE A 48 174.47 8.55 14.65
CA ILE A 48 173.84 9.75 14.07
C ILE A 48 173.30 9.42 12.69
N SER A 49 174.11 8.86 11.79
CA SER A 49 173.68 8.46 10.45
C SER A 49 172.48 7.49 10.45
N SER A 50 172.46 6.55 11.40
CA SER A 50 171.32 5.63 11.61
C SER A 50 170.07 6.36 12.11
N LEU A 51 170.21 7.35 13.00
CA LEU A 51 169.09 8.14 13.51
C LEU A 51 168.59 9.15 12.49
N GLU A 52 169.45 9.66 11.61
CA GLU A 52 169.05 10.52 10.48
C GLU A 52 168.24 9.73 9.45
N LEU A 53 168.64 8.50 9.13
CA LEU A 53 167.84 7.57 8.32
C LEU A 53 166.50 7.20 8.99
N GLU A 54 166.50 6.89 10.29
CA GLU A 54 165.27 6.58 11.03
C GLU A 54 164.31 7.80 11.06
N ASN A 55 164.83 9.01 11.31
CA ASN A 55 164.05 10.25 11.21
C ASN A 55 163.55 10.52 9.78
N ALA A 56 164.33 10.22 8.74
CA ALA A 56 163.87 10.37 7.36
C ALA A 56 162.73 9.39 7.04
N GLU A 57 162.81 8.14 7.48
CA GLU A 57 161.77 7.14 7.30
C GLU A 57 160.50 7.47 8.12
N LEU A 58 160.66 7.94 9.36
CA LEU A 58 159.56 8.40 10.21
C LEU A 58 158.88 9.65 9.64
N ASN A 59 159.64 10.63 9.12
CA ASN A 59 159.06 11.79 8.45
C ASN A 59 158.35 11.39 7.14
N GLY A 60 158.87 10.41 6.39
CA GLY A 60 158.17 9.84 5.24
C GLY A 60 156.81 9.23 5.62
N LYS A 61 156.77 8.39 6.66
CA LYS A 61 155.53 7.81 7.20
C LYS A 61 154.58 8.87 7.76
N LEU A 62 155.11 9.92 8.40
CA LEU A 62 154.32 11.04 8.90
C LEU A 62 153.68 11.82 7.75
N ASN A 63 154.41 12.11 6.68
CA ASN A 63 153.85 12.79 5.51
C ASN A 63 152.76 11.95 4.83
N VAL A 64 153.00 10.65 4.60
CA VAL A 64 151.98 9.75 4.03
C VAL A 64 150.73 9.70 4.92
N THR A 65 150.88 9.54 6.23
CA THR A 65 149.71 9.51 7.14
C THR A 65 149.03 10.88 7.28
N VAL A 66 149.72 12.00 7.06
CA VAL A 66 149.10 13.34 6.94
C VAL A 66 148.32 13.47 5.63
N GLU A 67 148.86 13.02 4.50
CA GLU A 67 148.16 12.98 3.21
C GLU A 67 146.92 12.08 3.27
N GLU A 68 146.99 10.90 3.90
CA GLU A 68 145.86 10.01 4.16
C GLU A 68 144.80 10.66 5.07
N ASN A 69 145.21 11.40 6.11
CA ASN A 69 144.25 12.15 6.94
C ASN A 69 143.61 13.31 6.17
N GLU A 70 144.33 13.94 5.23
CA GLU A 70 143.77 14.96 4.36
C GLU A 70 142.78 14.41 3.32
N THR A 71 143.01 13.23 2.76
CA THR A 71 142.04 12.59 1.84
C THR A 71 140.82 12.10 2.60
N LEU A 72 141.00 11.38 3.71
CA LEU A 72 139.89 10.93 4.57
C LEU A 72 139.05 12.10 5.11
N LYS A 73 139.67 13.26 5.36
CA LYS A 73 138.94 14.48 5.74
C LYS A 73 138.08 15.01 4.58
N LYS A 74 138.60 15.06 3.35
CA LYS A 74 137.85 15.48 2.16
C LYS A 74 136.69 14.53 1.87
N GLU A 75 136.94 13.22 1.90
CA GLU A 75 135.90 12.18 1.77
C GLU A 75 134.82 12.33 2.86
N LYS A 76 135.21 12.62 4.10
CA LYS A 76 134.27 12.89 5.19
C LYS A 76 133.42 14.14 4.94
N GLU A 77 134.03 15.25 4.50
CA GLU A 77 133.31 16.51 4.22
C GLU A 77 132.34 16.34 3.03
N GLU A 78 132.71 15.56 2.01
CA GLU A 78 131.83 15.18 0.90
C GLU A 78 130.66 14.27 1.36
N LEU A 79 130.94 13.29 2.23
CA LEU A 79 129.91 12.41 2.82
C LEU A 79 128.95 13.17 3.74
N GLU A 80 129.43 14.12 4.55
CA GLU A 80 128.58 14.97 5.40
C GLU A 80 127.67 15.89 4.54
N SER A 81 128.19 16.45 3.45
CA SER A 81 127.40 17.22 2.48
C SER A 81 126.33 16.36 1.79
N SER A 82 126.71 15.19 1.29
CA SER A 82 125.82 14.21 0.67
C SER A 82 124.72 13.74 1.63
N HIS A 83 125.07 13.50 2.90
CA HIS A 83 124.12 13.13 3.95
C HIS A 83 123.11 14.25 4.24
N GLU A 84 123.52 15.52 4.33
CA GLU A 84 122.57 16.63 4.49
C GLU A 84 121.66 16.80 3.26
N ASP A 85 122.15 16.57 2.03
CA ASP A 85 121.30 16.62 0.82
C ASP A 85 120.32 15.45 0.74
N LEU A 86 120.72 14.24 1.14
CA LEU A 86 119.81 13.10 1.30
C LEU A 86 118.77 13.35 2.40
N LYS A 87 119.16 13.98 3.51
CA LYS A 87 118.28 14.37 4.62
C LYS A 87 117.28 15.47 4.22
N LYS A 88 117.69 16.44 3.38
CA LYS A 88 116.78 17.42 2.76
C LYS A 88 115.76 16.72 1.85
N LYS A 89 116.20 15.82 0.97
CA LYS A 89 115.33 15.02 0.09
C LYS A 89 114.36 14.16 0.88
N LEU A 90 114.82 13.44 1.91
CA LEU A 90 113.97 12.64 2.79
C LEU A 90 112.91 13.50 3.48
N LYS A 91 113.25 14.72 3.91
CA LYS A 91 112.28 15.66 4.48
C LYS A 91 111.20 16.08 3.46
N THR A 92 111.58 16.36 2.21
CA THR A 92 110.59 16.72 1.17
C THR A 92 109.73 15.53 0.75
N GLU A 93 110.28 14.32 0.68
CA GLU A 93 109.50 13.09 0.41
C GLU A 93 108.52 12.78 1.56
N VAL A 94 108.92 12.95 2.82
CA VAL A 94 108.02 12.81 3.98
C VAL A 94 106.91 13.86 3.95
N GLN A 95 107.21 15.11 3.55
CA GLN A 95 106.18 16.15 3.40
C GLN A 95 105.19 15.85 2.26
N GLN A 96 105.68 15.39 1.10
CA GLN A 96 104.81 14.93 0.01
C GLN A 96 103.95 13.74 0.42
N LYS A 97 104.52 12.76 1.13
CA LYS A 97 103.79 11.62 1.67
C LYS A 97 102.63 12.06 2.59
N ILE A 98 102.89 12.96 3.54
CA ILE A 98 101.85 13.48 4.45
C ILE A 98 100.73 14.17 3.66
N GLN A 99 101.07 14.99 2.66
CA GLN A 99 100.07 15.62 1.78
C GLN A 99 99.25 14.59 0.98
N LEU A 100 99.86 13.49 0.52
CA LEU A 100 99.14 12.41 -0.14
C LEU A 100 98.23 11.64 0.82
N GLU A 101 98.67 11.39 2.06
CA GLU A 101 97.85 10.77 3.12
C GLU A 101 96.65 11.68 3.51
N GLU A 102 96.86 12.99 3.63
CA GLU A 102 95.79 13.99 3.82
C GLU A 102 94.79 13.98 2.66
N ASN A 103 95.26 13.98 1.41
CA ASN A 103 94.40 13.93 0.23
C ASN A 103 93.60 12.61 0.14
N VAL A 104 94.21 11.47 0.46
CA VAL A 104 93.51 10.17 0.53
C VAL A 104 92.44 10.19 1.62
N ASN A 105 92.72 10.76 2.79
CA ASN A 105 91.72 10.90 3.86
C ASN A 105 90.55 11.84 3.46
N GLN A 106 90.83 12.92 2.73
CA GLN A 106 89.79 13.80 2.16
C GLN A 106 88.95 13.11 1.07
N LEU A 107 89.56 12.24 0.25
CA LEU A 107 88.82 11.46 -0.75
C LEU A 107 87.96 10.36 -0.09
N ASN A 108 88.49 9.68 0.93
CA ASN A 108 87.75 8.67 1.69
C ASN A 108 86.54 9.27 2.43
N SER A 109 86.68 10.45 3.04
CA SER A 109 85.54 11.14 3.66
C SER A 109 84.49 11.58 2.65
N LYS A 110 84.89 12.11 1.48
CA LYS A 110 83.95 12.43 0.38
C LYS A 110 83.23 11.19 -0.16
N MET A 111 83.95 10.08 -0.34
CA MET A 111 83.38 8.80 -0.77
C MET A 111 82.34 8.29 0.23
N LEU A 112 82.62 8.34 1.54
CA LEU A 112 81.68 7.93 2.58
C LEU A 112 80.44 8.86 2.66
N CYS A 113 80.60 10.17 2.42
CA CYS A 113 79.48 11.08 2.28
C CYS A 113 78.59 10.74 1.07
N LEU A 114 79.19 10.52 -0.11
CA LEU A 114 78.46 10.15 -1.34
C LEU A 114 77.77 8.78 -1.20
N GLU A 115 78.39 7.82 -0.51
CA GLU A 115 77.77 6.55 -0.16
C GLU A 115 76.54 6.75 0.75
N SER A 116 76.62 7.65 1.74
CA SER A 116 75.47 7.97 2.60
C SER A 116 74.34 8.70 1.86
N GLU A 117 74.68 9.55 0.88
CA GLU A 117 73.73 10.24 0.01
C GLU A 117 73.03 9.26 -0.93
N LYS A 118 73.79 8.37 -1.59
CA LYS A 118 73.26 7.26 -2.40
C LYS A 118 72.28 6.40 -1.59
N ASN A 119 72.68 5.96 -0.38
CA ASN A 119 71.81 5.18 0.51
C ASN A 119 70.56 5.95 1.01
N CYS A 120 70.53 7.28 0.90
CA CYS A 120 69.34 8.09 1.16
C CYS A 120 68.44 8.15 -0.08
N LEU A 121 69.01 8.33 -1.26
CA LEU A 121 68.29 8.32 -2.54
C LEU A 121 67.68 6.95 -2.86
N ASP A 122 68.41 5.86 -2.63
CA ASP A 122 67.92 4.49 -2.81
C ASP A 122 66.65 4.24 -1.96
N LYS A 123 66.63 4.73 -0.70
CA LYS A 123 65.44 4.66 0.17
C LYS A 123 64.29 5.58 -0.27
N GLN A 124 64.60 6.72 -0.90
CA GLN A 124 63.57 7.59 -1.48
C GLN A 124 62.92 6.91 -2.71
N LEU A 125 63.70 6.16 -3.50
CA LEU A 125 63.18 5.34 -4.60
C LEU A 125 62.28 4.21 -4.07
N GLU A 126 62.70 3.45 -3.05
CA GLU A 126 61.85 2.41 -2.42
C GLU A 126 60.48 2.96 -1.95
N VAL A 127 60.46 4.18 -1.40
CA VAL A 127 59.21 4.86 -0.98
C VAL A 127 58.37 5.31 -2.17
N VAL A 128 58.99 5.78 -3.26
CA VAL A 128 58.29 6.15 -4.50
C VAL A 128 57.70 4.91 -5.19
N ASP A 129 58.45 3.83 -5.32
CA ASP A 129 58.00 2.56 -5.91
C ASP A 129 56.84 1.96 -5.10
N SER A 130 56.95 1.96 -3.77
CA SER A 130 55.85 1.57 -2.87
C SER A 130 54.58 2.40 -3.08
N LYS A 131 54.73 3.70 -3.36
CA LYS A 131 53.61 4.60 -3.63
C LYS A 131 53.01 4.37 -5.03
N ILE A 132 53.85 4.06 -6.03
CA ILE A 132 53.41 3.68 -7.38
C ILE A 132 52.56 2.42 -7.31
N LEU A 133 53.03 1.37 -6.61
CA LEU A 133 52.27 0.13 -6.41
C LEU A 133 50.92 0.37 -5.72
N SER A 134 50.85 1.30 -4.75
CA SER A 134 49.57 1.73 -4.14
C SER A 134 48.63 2.34 -5.19
N MET A 135 49.10 3.32 -5.97
CA MET A 135 48.29 3.97 -7.02
C MET A 135 47.85 2.99 -8.12
N GLU A 136 48.70 2.02 -8.49
CA GLU A 136 48.35 0.97 -9.45
C GLU A 136 47.26 0.04 -8.89
N SER A 137 47.29 -0.27 -7.59
CA SER A 137 46.23 -1.05 -6.94
C SER A 137 44.91 -0.29 -6.83
N GLU A 138 44.95 1.01 -6.51
CA GLU A 138 43.79 1.90 -6.50
C GLU A 138 43.18 2.04 -7.91
N LYS A 139 44.02 2.25 -8.93
CA LYS A 139 43.58 2.26 -10.32
C LYS A 139 42.92 0.94 -10.71
N ALA A 140 43.53 -0.20 -10.39
CA ALA A 140 42.96 -1.52 -10.69
C ALA A 140 41.65 -1.80 -9.93
N TYR A 141 41.39 -1.12 -8.81
CA TYR A 141 40.10 -1.12 -8.12
C TYR A 141 39.05 -0.25 -8.84
N TRP A 142 39.42 0.96 -9.26
CA TRP A 142 38.53 1.85 -10.01
C TRP A 142 38.21 1.33 -11.42
N ASP A 143 39.18 0.75 -12.13
CA ASP A 143 38.97 0.08 -13.44
C ASP A 143 37.94 -1.07 -13.31
N LYS A 144 37.94 -1.81 -12.19
CA LYS A 144 36.93 -2.85 -11.90
C LYS A 144 35.56 -2.23 -11.61
N LYS A 145 35.48 -1.20 -10.76
CA LYS A 145 34.22 -0.49 -10.47
C LYS A 145 33.60 0.10 -11.74
N PHE A 146 34.39 0.75 -12.58
CA PHE A 146 33.94 1.29 -13.86
C PHE A 146 33.43 0.20 -14.81
N LYS A 147 34.09 -0.96 -14.85
CA LYS A 147 33.60 -2.11 -15.63
C LYS A 147 32.24 -2.62 -15.13
N VAL A 148 32.04 -2.75 -13.81
CA VAL A 148 30.75 -3.16 -13.23
C VAL A 148 29.66 -2.13 -13.53
N ALA A 149 29.89 -0.86 -13.24
CA ALA A 149 28.93 0.21 -13.52
C ALA A 149 28.55 0.31 -15.02
N LYS A 150 29.49 0.00 -15.93
CA LYS A 150 29.21 -0.11 -17.37
C LYS A 150 28.33 -1.30 -17.71
N GLU A 151 28.55 -2.45 -17.08
CA GLU A 151 27.73 -3.66 -17.25
C GLU A 151 26.30 -3.46 -16.69
N ASP A 152 26.18 -2.79 -15.53
CA ASP A 152 24.89 -2.39 -14.94
C ASP A 152 24.14 -1.39 -15.83
N ASN A 153 24.84 -0.39 -16.38
CA ASN A 153 24.26 0.61 -17.29
C ASN A 153 23.80 -0.03 -18.62
N GLU A 154 24.49 -1.06 -19.10
CA GLU A 154 24.05 -1.88 -20.23
C GLU A 154 22.81 -2.73 -19.91
N SER A 155 22.67 -3.25 -18.68
CA SER A 155 21.42 -3.89 -18.23
C SER A 155 20.27 -2.90 -18.15
N LEU A 156 20.45 -1.76 -17.45
CA LEU A 156 19.42 -0.74 -17.29
C LEU A 156 18.92 -0.17 -18.63
N LYS A 157 19.79 -0.08 -19.65
CA LYS A 157 19.41 0.27 -21.02
C LYS A 157 18.52 -0.79 -21.68
N LYS A 158 18.78 -2.07 -21.45
CA LYS A 158 17.93 -3.17 -21.92
C LYS A 158 16.58 -3.15 -21.20
N ASP A 159 16.60 -3.05 -19.88
CA ASP A 159 15.39 -3.10 -19.05
C ASP A 159 14.49 -1.88 -19.29
N LYS A 160 15.08 -0.70 -19.57
CA LYS A 160 14.37 0.46 -20.12
C LYS A 160 13.70 0.16 -21.48
N GLY A 161 14.38 -0.50 -22.40
CA GLY A 161 13.82 -0.90 -23.70
C GLY A 161 12.66 -1.88 -23.57
N ASP A 162 12.78 -2.85 -22.66
CA ASP A 162 11.71 -3.80 -22.35
C ASP A 162 10.50 -3.08 -21.72
N LEU A 163 10.71 -2.14 -20.79
CA LEU A 163 9.66 -1.28 -20.21
C LEU A 163 8.99 -0.36 -21.25
N GLU A 164 9.76 0.26 -22.15
CA GLU A 164 9.22 1.06 -23.26
C GLU A 164 8.33 0.22 -24.20
N SER A 165 8.67 -1.07 -24.41
CA SER A 165 7.85 -1.99 -25.18
C SER A 165 6.53 -2.34 -24.45
N LEU A 166 6.59 -2.61 -23.14
CA LEU A 166 5.40 -2.88 -22.32
C LEU A 166 4.47 -1.67 -22.23
N LEU A 167 5.01 -0.46 -22.07
CA LEU A 167 4.24 0.79 -22.05
C LEU A 167 3.52 1.00 -23.41
N LYS A 168 4.21 0.72 -24.52
CA LYS A 168 3.64 0.78 -25.87
C LYS A 168 2.48 -0.21 -26.07
N ASP A 169 2.57 -1.41 -25.50
CA ASP A 169 1.54 -2.44 -25.65
C ASP A 169 0.36 -2.27 -24.67
N LEU A 170 0.63 -1.81 -23.44
CA LEU A 170 -0.41 -1.31 -22.53
C LEU A 170 -1.18 -0.14 -23.16
N LYS A 171 -0.50 0.77 -23.86
CA LYS A 171 -1.16 1.88 -24.56
C LYS A 171 -2.07 1.40 -25.69
N LYS A 172 -1.62 0.46 -26.55
CA LYS A 172 -2.50 -0.17 -27.56
C LYS A 172 -3.74 -0.80 -26.92
N THR A 173 -3.56 -1.47 -25.77
CA THR A 173 -4.64 -2.14 -25.04
C THR A 173 -5.64 -1.12 -24.50
N LEU A 174 -5.16 -0.01 -23.91
CA LEU A 174 -6.00 1.11 -23.48
C LEU A 174 -6.76 1.76 -24.65
N ASP A 175 -6.11 1.97 -25.80
CA ASP A 175 -6.75 2.51 -27.01
C ASP A 175 -7.87 1.57 -27.53
N LEU A 176 -7.69 0.24 -27.43
CA LEU A 176 -8.72 -0.76 -27.78
C LEU A 176 -9.89 -0.79 -26.77
N GLU A 177 -9.62 -0.70 -25.47
CA GLU A 177 -10.66 -0.61 -24.43
C GLU A 177 -11.46 0.70 -24.55
N ILE A 178 -10.82 1.81 -24.92
CA ILE A 178 -11.50 3.07 -25.24
C ILE A 178 -12.43 2.91 -26.44
N GLN A 179 -12.00 2.22 -27.51
CA GLN A 179 -12.87 1.95 -28.67
C GLN A 179 -14.05 1.04 -28.31
N GLN A 180 -13.84 -0.03 -27.53
CA GLN A 180 -14.93 -0.89 -27.03
C GLN A 180 -15.93 -0.10 -26.19
N LYS A 181 -15.45 0.77 -25.28
CA LYS A 181 -16.30 1.63 -24.47
C LYS A 181 -17.16 2.57 -25.31
N ILE A 182 -16.61 3.16 -26.38
CA ILE A 182 -17.36 4.01 -27.32
C ILE A 182 -18.46 3.18 -28.01
N GLN A 183 -18.13 2.00 -28.54
CA GLN A 183 -19.12 1.11 -29.19
C GLN A 183 -20.25 0.68 -28.25
N LEU A 184 -19.94 0.37 -26.99
CA LEU A 184 -20.94 0.06 -25.96
C LEU A 184 -21.81 1.27 -25.62
N GLN A 185 -21.23 2.48 -25.58
CA GLN A 185 -21.98 3.70 -25.28
C GLN A 185 -22.87 4.13 -26.46
N ASP A 186 -22.44 3.94 -27.71
CA ASP A 186 -23.29 4.13 -28.89
C ASP A 186 -24.43 3.11 -28.94
N SER A 187 -24.16 1.85 -28.56
CA SER A 187 -25.19 0.80 -28.44
C SER A 187 -26.21 1.13 -27.34
N LEU A 188 -25.77 1.68 -26.21
CA LEU A 188 -26.63 2.17 -25.13
C LEU A 188 -27.47 3.37 -25.57
N ASN A 189 -26.90 4.31 -26.33
CA ASN A 189 -27.61 5.46 -26.90
C ASN A 189 -28.71 5.00 -27.88
N GLN A 190 -28.41 4.02 -28.74
CA GLN A 190 -29.40 3.41 -29.63
C GLN A 190 -30.52 2.73 -28.83
N LEU A 191 -30.20 1.92 -27.82
CA LEU A 191 -31.20 1.25 -26.98
C LEU A 191 -32.08 2.25 -26.22
N ASN A 192 -31.51 3.33 -25.67
CA ASN A 192 -32.28 4.40 -25.04
C ASN A 192 -33.24 5.07 -26.03
N SER A 193 -32.84 5.26 -27.30
CA SER A 193 -33.73 5.83 -28.32
C SER A 193 -34.90 4.88 -28.67
N THR A 194 -34.70 3.56 -28.66
CA THR A 194 -35.80 2.60 -28.89
C THR A 194 -36.71 2.49 -27.68
N VAL A 195 -36.18 2.60 -26.44
CA VAL A 195 -37.00 2.69 -25.22
C VAL A 195 -37.90 3.92 -25.25
N LEU A 196 -37.37 5.10 -25.58
CA LEU A 196 -38.18 6.33 -25.70
C LEU A 196 -39.28 6.23 -26.77
N SER A 197 -39.00 5.54 -27.89
CA SER A 197 -40.02 5.25 -28.91
C SER A 197 -41.13 4.34 -28.35
N LEU A 198 -40.75 3.25 -27.67
CA LEU A 198 -41.70 2.30 -27.08
C LEU A 198 -42.50 2.90 -25.92
N GLU A 199 -41.95 3.86 -25.18
CA GLU A 199 -42.68 4.65 -24.19
C GLU A 199 -43.71 5.56 -24.85
N SER A 200 -43.37 6.21 -25.97
CA SER A 200 -44.32 6.97 -26.78
C SER A 200 -45.45 6.08 -27.32
N ASP A 201 -45.10 4.97 -27.98
CA ASP A 201 -46.05 3.98 -28.51
C ASP A 201 -46.98 3.44 -27.42
N LYS A 202 -46.44 3.20 -26.21
CA LYS A 202 -47.23 2.81 -25.04
C LYS A 202 -48.20 3.92 -24.63
N THR A 203 -47.78 5.18 -24.53
CA THR A 203 -48.70 6.27 -24.15
C THR A 203 -49.83 6.47 -25.18
N ASP A 204 -49.54 6.27 -26.46
CA ASP A 204 -50.51 6.27 -27.55
C ASP A 204 -51.50 5.09 -27.46
N LEU A 205 -51.03 3.91 -27.05
CA LEU A 205 -51.87 2.73 -26.81
C LEU A 205 -52.73 2.89 -25.56
N ASP A 206 -52.16 3.35 -24.43
CA ASP A 206 -52.89 3.64 -23.19
C ASP A 206 -53.99 4.72 -23.43
N GLY A 207 -53.73 5.69 -24.32
CA GLY A 207 -54.72 6.67 -24.76
C GLY A 207 -55.87 6.05 -25.57
N LYS A 208 -55.55 5.20 -26.56
CA LYS A 208 -56.56 4.47 -27.36
C LYS A 208 -57.37 3.49 -26.51
N LEU A 209 -56.74 2.85 -25.51
CA LEU A 209 -57.39 1.92 -24.59
C LEU A 209 -58.47 2.66 -23.77
N LYS A 210 -58.14 3.82 -23.20
CA LYS A 210 -59.13 4.68 -22.49
C LYS A 210 -60.28 5.11 -23.39
N GLN A 211 -60.02 5.52 -24.64
CA GLN A 211 -61.09 5.86 -25.58
C GLN A 211 -62.02 4.66 -25.81
N ILE A 212 -61.47 3.45 -25.97
CA ILE A 212 -62.25 2.22 -26.12
C ILE A 212 -63.02 1.87 -24.83
N GLU A 213 -62.48 2.16 -23.65
CA GLU A 213 -63.20 2.00 -22.36
C GLU A 213 -64.37 3.00 -22.24
N GLU A 214 -64.18 4.26 -22.63
CA GLU A 214 -65.22 5.30 -22.65
C GLU A 214 -66.32 4.96 -23.68
N GLU A 215 -65.96 4.51 -24.88
CA GLU A 215 -66.88 4.04 -25.91
C GLU A 215 -67.67 2.80 -25.43
N ASN A 216 -67.01 1.82 -24.80
CA ASN A 216 -67.69 0.66 -24.21
C ASN A 216 -68.63 1.05 -23.06
N ALA A 217 -68.25 2.01 -22.22
CA ALA A 217 -69.13 2.54 -21.17
C ALA A 217 -70.39 3.21 -21.75
N SER A 218 -70.22 4.00 -22.82
CA SER A 218 -71.35 4.61 -23.55
C SER A 218 -72.25 3.56 -24.19
N VAL A 219 -71.68 2.53 -24.85
CA VAL A 219 -72.44 1.42 -25.44
C VAL A 219 -73.16 0.60 -24.37
N LYS A 220 -72.55 0.41 -23.19
CA LYS A 220 -73.16 -0.27 -22.04
C LYS A 220 -74.37 0.51 -21.49
N MET A 221 -74.27 1.83 -21.34
CA MET A 221 -75.41 2.66 -20.93
C MET A 221 -76.53 2.64 -21.98
N ALA A 222 -76.21 2.76 -23.28
CA ALA A 222 -77.19 2.67 -24.35
C ALA A 222 -77.88 1.28 -24.42
N LYS A 223 -77.14 0.20 -24.12
CA LYS A 223 -77.72 -1.15 -23.97
C LYS A 223 -78.68 -1.23 -22.78
N GLU A 224 -78.29 -0.71 -21.62
CA GLU A 224 -79.13 -0.70 -20.40
C GLU A 224 -80.41 0.12 -20.61
N GLU A 225 -80.33 1.26 -21.32
CA GLU A 225 -81.49 2.05 -21.74
C GLU A 225 -82.41 1.23 -22.68
N LEU A 226 -81.87 0.59 -23.72
CA LEU A 226 -82.63 -0.27 -24.64
C LEU A 226 -83.28 -1.47 -23.93
N GLU A 227 -82.60 -2.10 -22.98
CA GLU A 227 -83.17 -3.20 -22.17
C GLU A 227 -84.32 -2.70 -21.28
N SER A 228 -84.20 -1.50 -20.71
CA SER A 228 -85.29 -0.87 -19.93
C SER A 228 -86.51 -0.54 -20.80
N LEU A 229 -86.30 -0.05 -22.03
CA LEU A 229 -87.35 0.23 -23.00
C LEU A 229 -88.01 -1.06 -23.50
N HIS A 230 -87.22 -2.11 -23.76
CA HIS A 230 -87.74 -3.41 -24.16
C HIS A 230 -88.61 -4.04 -23.07
N GLU A 231 -88.18 -4.03 -21.81
CA GLU A 231 -88.96 -4.57 -20.69
C GLU A 231 -90.22 -3.71 -20.43
N GLY A 232 -90.15 -2.39 -20.63
CA GLY A 232 -91.31 -1.50 -20.62
C GLY A 232 -92.33 -1.78 -21.74
N LEU A 233 -91.86 -2.08 -22.95
CA LEU A 233 -92.71 -2.49 -24.09
C LEU A 233 -93.31 -3.89 -23.87
N LYS A 234 -92.54 -4.83 -23.33
CA LYS A 234 -92.99 -6.19 -23.00
C LYS A 234 -94.11 -6.16 -21.96
N LYS A 235 -93.97 -5.37 -20.89
CA LYS A 235 -95.04 -5.15 -19.90
C LYS A 235 -96.30 -4.54 -20.51
N LYS A 236 -96.19 -3.61 -21.47
CA LYS A 236 -97.34 -3.07 -22.21
C LYS A 236 -98.04 -4.14 -23.05
N LEU A 237 -97.27 -4.91 -23.82
CA LEU A 237 -97.79 -6.00 -24.65
C LEU A 237 -98.50 -7.07 -23.80
N GLU A 238 -97.96 -7.39 -22.62
CA GLU A 238 -98.57 -8.35 -21.70
C GLU A 238 -99.88 -7.82 -21.10
N VAL A 239 -99.99 -6.52 -20.80
CA VAL A 239 -101.26 -5.87 -20.42
C VAL A 239 -102.26 -5.86 -21.58
N GLU A 240 -101.83 -5.58 -22.82
CA GLU A 240 -102.71 -5.64 -24.00
C GLU A 240 -103.19 -7.08 -24.27
N MET A 241 -102.34 -8.08 -24.08
CA MET A 241 -102.73 -9.50 -24.15
C MET A 241 -103.73 -9.88 -23.06
N GLN A 242 -103.54 -9.44 -21.82
CA GLN A 242 -104.50 -9.67 -20.74
C GLN A 242 -105.85 -8.98 -21.01
N GLN A 243 -105.84 -7.74 -21.51
CA GLN A 243 -107.05 -7.04 -21.93
C GLN A 243 -107.75 -7.78 -23.07
N LYS A 244 -107.01 -8.27 -24.08
CA LYS A 244 -107.59 -9.06 -25.17
C LYS A 244 -108.23 -10.34 -24.64
N ILE A 245 -107.56 -11.08 -23.76
CA ILE A 245 -108.12 -12.30 -23.13
C ILE A 245 -109.40 -11.99 -22.35
N GLN A 246 -109.48 -10.84 -21.67
CA GLN A 246 -110.71 -10.39 -21.02
C GLN A 246 -111.81 -10.03 -22.04
N PHE A 247 -111.49 -9.38 -23.16
CA PHE A 247 -112.45 -9.11 -24.24
C PHE A 247 -112.96 -10.40 -24.89
N ASP A 248 -112.08 -11.33 -25.24
CA ASP A 248 -112.43 -12.65 -25.80
C ASP A 248 -113.29 -13.44 -24.79
N GLY A 249 -112.96 -13.40 -23.49
CA GLY A 249 -113.78 -13.99 -22.43
C GLY A 249 -115.17 -13.37 -22.29
N ASN A 250 -115.26 -12.04 -22.36
CA ASN A 250 -116.53 -11.30 -22.35
C ASN A 250 -117.38 -11.60 -23.60
N MET A 251 -116.74 -11.78 -24.76
CA MET A 251 -117.42 -12.17 -25.99
C MET A 251 -118.02 -13.58 -25.89
N ASN A 252 -117.26 -14.56 -25.40
CA ASN A 252 -117.78 -15.91 -25.13
C ASN A 252 -118.95 -15.90 -24.11
N GLN A 253 -118.96 -14.97 -23.14
CA GLN A 253 -120.10 -14.75 -22.24
C GLN A 253 -121.30 -14.05 -22.88
N LEU A 254 -121.13 -13.40 -24.03
CA LEU A 254 -122.23 -12.85 -24.83
C LEU A 254 -122.78 -13.92 -25.78
N ASP A 255 -121.92 -14.67 -26.47
CA ASP A 255 -122.33 -15.74 -27.39
C ASP A 255 -123.09 -16.85 -26.66
N SER A 256 -122.64 -17.27 -25.47
CA SER A 256 -123.37 -18.23 -24.63
C SER A 256 -124.73 -17.69 -24.14
N LYS A 257 -124.86 -16.38 -23.91
CA LYS A 257 -126.17 -15.75 -23.63
C LYS A 257 -127.07 -15.72 -24.86
N VAL A 258 -126.53 -15.44 -26.05
CA VAL A 258 -127.29 -15.51 -27.31
C VAL A 258 -127.84 -16.92 -27.50
N VAL A 259 -127.01 -17.96 -27.39
CA VAL A 259 -127.46 -19.36 -27.49
C VAL A 259 -128.55 -19.70 -26.45
N SER A 260 -128.42 -19.21 -25.21
CA SER A 260 -129.46 -19.42 -24.20
C SER A 260 -130.80 -18.75 -24.57
N LEU A 261 -130.77 -17.51 -25.05
CA LEU A 261 -131.97 -16.77 -25.47
C LEU A 261 -132.59 -17.34 -26.75
N GLU A 262 -131.78 -17.89 -27.66
CA GLU A 262 -132.26 -18.65 -28.82
C GLU A 262 -132.96 -19.94 -28.40
N SER A 263 -132.48 -20.63 -27.36
CA SER A 263 -133.15 -21.81 -26.80
C SER A 263 -134.46 -21.45 -26.10
N GLU A 264 -134.52 -20.39 -25.29
CA GLU A 264 -135.76 -19.90 -24.68
C GLU A 264 -136.80 -19.48 -25.74
N LYS A 265 -136.34 -18.82 -26.81
CA LYS A 265 -137.18 -18.46 -27.95
C LYS A 265 -137.75 -19.70 -28.65
N PHE A 266 -136.93 -20.71 -28.91
CA PHE A 266 -137.39 -21.98 -29.52
C PHE A 266 -138.45 -22.66 -28.67
N ASP A 267 -138.24 -22.69 -27.34
CA ASP A 267 -139.17 -23.21 -26.36
C ASP A 267 -140.51 -22.46 -26.33
N LEU A 268 -140.47 -21.14 -26.50
CA LEU A 268 -141.66 -20.29 -26.62
C LEU A 268 -142.39 -20.51 -27.95
N ASP A 269 -141.67 -20.56 -29.08
CA ASP A 269 -142.26 -20.85 -30.39
C ASP A 269 -142.92 -22.25 -30.43
N GLN A 270 -142.33 -23.25 -29.76
CA GLN A 270 -142.94 -24.58 -29.61
C GLN A 270 -144.24 -24.54 -28.80
N LYS A 271 -144.28 -23.83 -27.66
CA LYS A 271 -145.51 -23.64 -26.85
C LYS A 271 -146.58 -22.87 -27.63
N LEU A 272 -146.18 -21.89 -28.45
CA LEU A 272 -147.06 -21.12 -29.33
C LEU A 272 -147.61 -21.96 -30.49
N LYS A 273 -146.93 -23.04 -30.88
CA LYS A 273 -147.43 -24.03 -31.85
C LYS A 273 -148.50 -24.94 -31.23
N LEU A 274 -148.25 -25.50 -30.04
CA LEU A 274 -149.23 -26.33 -29.32
C LEU A 274 -150.54 -25.57 -29.04
N MET A 275 -150.45 -24.33 -28.54
CA MET A 275 -151.61 -23.45 -28.33
C MET A 275 -152.45 -23.17 -29.59
N LYS A 276 -151.89 -23.32 -30.80
CA LYS A 276 -152.65 -23.20 -32.07
C LYS A 276 -153.31 -24.52 -32.46
N GLU A 277 -152.70 -25.64 -32.13
CA GLU A 277 -153.25 -26.98 -32.37
C GLU A 277 -154.45 -27.24 -31.41
N ASP A 278 -154.35 -26.82 -30.15
CA ASP A 278 -155.46 -26.82 -29.18
C ASP A 278 -156.62 -25.89 -29.59
N TYR A 279 -156.33 -24.73 -30.20
CA TYR A 279 -157.36 -23.79 -30.64
C TYR A 279 -158.20 -24.35 -31.80
N GLU A 280 -157.58 -25.04 -32.75
CA GLU A 280 -158.29 -25.66 -33.89
C GLU A 280 -159.09 -26.91 -33.48
N SER A 281 -158.70 -27.65 -32.43
CA SER A 281 -159.53 -28.73 -31.89
C SER A 281 -160.80 -28.19 -31.19
N LEU A 282 -160.67 -27.21 -30.30
CA LEU A 282 -161.79 -26.54 -29.63
C LEU A 282 -162.78 -25.89 -30.61
N LYS A 283 -162.27 -25.38 -31.74
CA LYS A 283 -163.10 -24.84 -32.84
C LYS A 283 -163.90 -25.94 -33.54
N LYS A 284 -163.34 -27.13 -33.72
CA LYS A 284 -164.05 -28.28 -34.32
C LYS A 284 -165.15 -28.82 -33.40
N ASP A 285 -164.88 -28.93 -32.10
CA ASP A 285 -165.87 -29.35 -31.10
C ASP A 285 -167.10 -28.42 -31.08
N LYS A 286 -166.88 -27.10 -31.29
CA LYS A 286 -167.96 -26.11 -31.43
C LYS A 286 -168.84 -26.37 -32.67
N GLU A 287 -168.23 -26.67 -33.82
CA GLU A 287 -168.97 -26.93 -35.07
C GLU A 287 -169.83 -28.21 -34.96
N GLU A 288 -169.32 -29.26 -34.29
CA GLU A 288 -170.08 -30.47 -34.01
C GLU A 288 -171.28 -30.20 -33.07
N LEU A 289 -171.10 -29.37 -32.05
CA LEU A 289 -172.17 -29.00 -31.11
C LEU A 289 -173.29 -28.18 -31.75
N GLU A 290 -172.95 -27.26 -32.68
CA GLU A 290 -173.94 -26.48 -33.43
C GLU A 290 -174.79 -27.35 -34.37
N SER A 291 -174.21 -28.43 -34.92
CA SER A 291 -174.96 -29.39 -35.76
C SER A 291 -176.03 -30.17 -34.98
N LEU A 292 -175.71 -30.59 -33.75
CA LEU A 292 -176.62 -31.34 -32.87
C LEU A 292 -177.82 -30.49 -32.42
N TYR A 293 -177.61 -29.18 -32.23
CA TYR A 293 -178.65 -28.24 -31.83
C TYR A 293 -179.72 -28.06 -32.93
N GLU A 294 -179.31 -27.93 -34.19
CA GLU A 294 -180.21 -27.72 -35.32
C GLU A 294 -181.01 -28.99 -35.68
N ASP A 295 -180.50 -30.19 -35.38
CA ASP A 295 -181.24 -31.45 -35.54
C ASP A 295 -182.20 -31.75 -34.38
N LEU A 296 -181.97 -31.21 -33.18
CA LEU A 296 -182.96 -31.20 -32.09
C LEU A 296 -184.16 -30.29 -32.44
N LYS A 297 -183.88 -29.11 -32.98
CA LYS A 297 -184.88 -28.12 -33.41
C LYS A 297 -185.87 -28.67 -34.44
N LYS A 298 -185.39 -29.37 -35.48
CA LYS A 298 -186.24 -30.02 -36.51
C LYS A 298 -187.17 -31.11 -35.96
N LYS A 299 -186.83 -31.75 -34.83
CA LYS A 299 -187.71 -32.73 -34.17
C LYS A 299 -188.87 -32.02 -33.46
N LEU A 300 -188.58 -30.91 -32.78
CA LEU A 300 -189.58 -30.11 -32.06
C LEU A 300 -190.66 -29.53 -32.99
N GLU A 301 -190.28 -29.07 -34.19
CA GLU A 301 -191.24 -28.59 -35.19
C GLU A 301 -192.21 -29.68 -35.66
N LYS A 302 -191.75 -30.94 -35.84
CA LYS A 302 -192.62 -32.05 -36.24
C LYS A 302 -193.64 -32.44 -35.19
N GLU A 303 -193.26 -32.48 -33.92
CA GLU A 303 -194.20 -32.79 -32.83
C GLU A 303 -195.22 -31.68 -32.63
N LEU A 304 -194.81 -30.41 -32.79
CA LEU A 304 -195.73 -29.26 -32.72
C LEU A 304 -196.80 -29.33 -33.83
N GLN A 305 -196.41 -29.71 -35.05
CA GLN A 305 -197.31 -29.75 -36.20
C GLN A 305 -198.34 -30.89 -36.12
N GLN A 306 -197.96 -32.05 -35.56
CA GLN A 306 -198.88 -33.16 -35.30
C GLN A 306 -199.88 -32.87 -34.16
N LYS A 307 -199.59 -31.91 -33.28
CA LYS A 307 -200.52 -31.51 -32.20
C LYS A 307 -201.70 -30.68 -32.71
N MET A 308 -201.50 -29.84 -33.74
CA MET A 308 -202.52 -28.93 -34.24
C MET A 308 -203.71 -29.65 -34.90
N GLU A 309 -203.48 -30.73 -35.64
CA GLU A 309 -204.54 -31.49 -36.33
C GLU A 309 -205.53 -32.21 -35.36
N LEU A 310 -205.16 -32.36 -34.08
CA LEU A 310 -206.01 -32.99 -33.06
C LEU A 310 -206.83 -31.98 -32.24
N GLU A 311 -206.43 -30.70 -32.19
CA GLU A 311 -207.13 -29.69 -31.37
C GLU A 311 -208.28 -28.99 -32.12
N GLU A 312 -208.31 -28.99 -33.46
CA GLU A 312 -209.43 -28.42 -34.26
C GLU A 312 -210.72 -29.28 -34.20
N LYS A 313 -210.68 -30.48 -33.61
CA LYS A 313 -211.85 -31.38 -33.46
C LYS A 313 -212.36 -31.54 -32.03
N LEU A 314 -211.79 -30.85 -31.04
CA LEU A 314 -212.16 -31.04 -29.63
C LEU A 314 -212.11 -29.78 -28.75
N ASN A 315 -212.41 -28.61 -29.32
CA ASN A 315 -212.70 -27.39 -28.55
C ASN A 315 -213.60 -26.43 -29.38
N GLU A 316 -214.89 -26.21 -29.13
CA GLU A 316 -215.90 -26.87 -28.29
C GLU A 316 -215.49 -27.33 -26.87
N LEU A 317 -214.99 -26.38 -26.06
CA LEU A 317 -215.05 -26.33 -24.59
C LEU A 317 -214.18 -27.37 -23.80
N ASN A 318 -213.28 -27.02 -22.86
CA ASN A 318 -212.97 -25.73 -22.21
C ASN A 318 -211.70 -25.78 -21.26
N SER A 319 -210.99 -24.65 -21.09
CA SER A 319 -210.25 -24.16 -19.87
C SER A 319 -208.81 -24.60 -19.40
N LYS A 320 -207.90 -23.59 -19.26
CA LYS A 320 -206.97 -23.20 -18.12
C LYS A 320 -205.84 -24.15 -17.58
N THR A 321 -204.70 -23.75 -16.95
CA THR A 321 -203.61 -22.69 -17.04
C THR A 321 -202.45 -23.00 -16.02
N SER A 322 -201.32 -22.24 -15.94
CA SER A 322 -199.97 -22.69 -15.39
C SER A 322 -199.12 -21.70 -14.51
N GLU A 323 -197.90 -22.09 -14.03
CA GLU A 323 -196.88 -21.30 -13.22
C GLU A 323 -195.35 -21.56 -13.57
N ARG A 324 -194.33 -20.99 -12.84
CA ARG A 324 -192.89 -20.71 -13.26
C ARG A 324 -191.85 -20.36 -12.11
N THR A 325 -190.47 -20.46 -12.25
CA THR A 325 -189.36 -19.71 -11.48
C THR A 325 -187.83 -19.96 -11.88
N GLU A 326 -186.79 -19.25 -11.32
CA GLU A 326 -185.33 -19.15 -11.78
C GLU A 326 -184.18 -18.87 -10.65
N LEU A 327 -182.80 -18.94 -10.93
CA LEU A 327 -181.51 -18.45 -10.19
C LEU A 327 -180.56 -19.43 -9.32
N ASP A 328 -179.29 -19.21 -8.79
CA ASP A 328 -177.92 -18.59 -9.17
C ASP A 328 -176.69 -18.69 -8.10
N SER A 329 -175.37 -18.45 -8.45
CA SER A 329 -174.19 -17.81 -7.65
C SER A 329 -172.87 -18.60 -7.08
N PRO A 330 -171.68 -17.99 -6.60
CA PRO A 330 -170.21 -18.48 -6.73
C PRO A 330 -169.10 -18.30 -5.55
N ILE A 331 -167.71 -18.44 -5.72
CA ILE A 331 -166.48 -17.68 -5.08
C ILE A 331 -164.98 -18.32 -4.75
N LYS A 332 -163.82 -17.64 -5.12
CA LYS A 332 -162.36 -17.34 -4.60
C LYS A 332 -161.08 -18.23 -4.16
N GLN A 333 -159.83 -17.78 -4.59
CA GLN A 333 -158.45 -17.43 -3.96
C GLN A 333 -157.16 -18.31 -3.51
N ASN A 334 -155.92 -17.81 -3.89
CA ASN A 334 -154.53 -17.62 -3.24
C ASN A 334 -153.42 -18.70 -2.85
N GLN A 335 -152.09 -18.41 -3.04
CA GLN A 335 -150.87 -18.45 -2.09
C GLN A 335 -149.38 -18.50 -2.68
N LYS A 336 -148.27 -18.65 -1.87
CA LYS A 336 -146.79 -18.48 -2.16
C LYS A 336 -145.77 -19.40 -1.36
N GLY A 337 -144.53 -19.67 -1.84
CA GLY A 337 -143.25 -19.59 -1.04
C GLY A 337 -142.13 -20.70 -0.98
N ASN A 338 -140.84 -20.26 -0.83
CA ASN A 338 -139.64 -20.84 -0.09
C ASN A 338 -138.40 -21.61 -0.72
N GLU A 339 -137.32 -21.80 0.10
CA GLU A 339 -135.83 -21.88 -0.18
C GLU A 339 -135.10 -23.27 -0.22
N SER A 340 -133.79 -23.38 -0.62
CA SER A 340 -132.65 -24.07 0.13
C SER A 340 -131.29 -24.44 -0.57
N LEU A 341 -130.13 -24.21 0.12
CA LEU A 341 -128.82 -24.97 0.15
C LEU A 341 -127.84 -24.96 -1.09
N LYS A 342 -126.59 -25.54 -1.17
CA LYS A 342 -125.84 -26.59 -0.39
C LYS A 342 -124.27 -26.48 -0.22
N LYS A 343 -123.38 -27.38 -0.74
CA LYS A 343 -121.92 -27.57 -0.36
C LYS A 343 -121.00 -28.38 -1.34
N LYS A 344 -119.64 -28.28 -1.16
CA LYS A 344 -118.52 -29.30 -1.20
C LYS A 344 -117.41 -29.25 -2.31
N GLU A 345 -116.47 -30.23 -2.34
CA GLU A 345 -114.99 -30.14 -2.59
C GLU A 345 -114.42 -31.18 -3.62
N GLU A 346 -113.06 -31.31 -3.74
CA GLU A 346 -112.21 -32.39 -4.40
C GLU A 346 -111.95 -32.29 -5.95
N SER A 347 -110.83 -32.76 -6.59
CA SER A 347 -109.48 -33.30 -6.20
C SER A 347 -108.38 -33.29 -7.35
N GLU A 348 -107.11 -33.60 -6.98
CA GLU A 348 -106.00 -34.35 -7.67
C GLU A 348 -105.24 -33.96 -9.00
N SER A 349 -103.89 -33.98 -8.96
CA SER A 349 -102.94 -34.87 -9.73
C SER A 349 -101.43 -34.55 -9.45
N VAL A 350 -100.45 -35.35 -9.94
CA VAL A 350 -99.11 -35.61 -9.30
C VAL A 350 -97.88 -35.70 -10.29
N GLU A 351 -96.65 -35.93 -9.77
CA GLU A 351 -95.32 -36.30 -10.38
C GLU A 351 -94.29 -35.15 -10.69
N GLU A 352 -92.94 -35.26 -10.52
CA GLU A 352 -92.01 -36.35 -10.08
C GLU A 352 -90.60 -35.82 -9.55
N ASN A 353 -89.81 -36.71 -8.90
CA ASN A 353 -88.31 -36.84 -8.85
C ASN A 353 -87.34 -36.15 -7.83
N LEU A 354 -86.66 -37.01 -7.02
CA LEU A 354 -85.19 -37.19 -6.77
C LEU A 354 -84.31 -36.11 -6.08
N GLU A 355 -83.29 -36.42 -5.22
CA GLU A 355 -82.95 -37.61 -4.39
C GLU A 355 -81.91 -37.24 -3.28
N GLU A 356 -81.45 -38.20 -2.46
CA GLU A 356 -80.83 -38.03 -1.12
C GLU A 356 -79.32 -38.43 -1.04
N ARG A 357 -78.65 -38.25 0.13
CA ARG A 357 -77.20 -38.48 0.35
C ARG A 357 -76.87 -39.01 1.76
N ILE A 358 -75.91 -39.95 1.86
CA ILE A 358 -75.53 -40.69 3.08
C ILE A 358 -74.09 -40.34 3.56
N GLU A 359 -73.72 -40.75 4.78
CA GLU A 359 -72.58 -40.29 5.61
C GLU A 359 -71.83 -41.46 6.32
N MET A 360 -70.60 -41.19 6.82
CA MET A 360 -69.73 -42.04 7.71
C MET A 360 -69.09 -43.32 7.11
N GLU A 361 -67.93 -43.85 7.57
CA GLU A 361 -66.90 -43.39 8.54
C GLU A 361 -65.44 -43.54 7.95
N THR A 362 -64.35 -44.16 8.46
CA THR A 362 -64.01 -44.92 9.70
C THR A 362 -62.51 -44.84 10.11
N GLN A 363 -62.22 -44.94 11.42
CA GLN A 363 -61.00 -45.41 12.15
C GLN A 363 -59.59 -45.59 11.48
N GLU A 364 -58.55 -45.06 12.18
CA GLU A 364 -57.31 -45.70 12.73
C GLU A 364 -56.26 -46.40 11.80
N GLU A 365 -54.95 -46.53 12.11
CA GLU A 365 -54.12 -46.17 13.29
C GLU A 365 -52.61 -45.93 12.92
N SER A 366 -51.75 -45.73 13.93
CA SER A 366 -50.26 -45.78 14.02
C SER A 366 -49.40 -45.99 12.75
N GLN A 367 -48.43 -45.12 12.44
CA GLN A 367 -47.05 -45.08 13.00
C GLN A 367 -46.27 -46.41 13.05
N THR A 368 -45.30 -46.59 12.15
CA THR A 368 -43.82 -46.78 12.39
C THR A 368 -43.15 -47.51 11.19
N GLY A 369 -41.80 -47.51 11.12
CA GLY A 369 -41.14 -48.76 10.68
C GLY A 369 -40.28 -48.84 9.41
N ASN A 370 -39.50 -47.81 9.04
CA ASN A 370 -38.19 -47.95 8.35
C ASN A 370 -38.05 -48.66 6.97
N MET A 371 -36.83 -48.54 6.44
CA MET A 371 -36.22 -49.28 5.31
C MET A 371 -36.72 -48.99 3.89
N SER A 372 -35.97 -48.12 3.22
CA SER A 372 -35.82 -48.11 1.77
C SER A 372 -35.31 -49.45 1.25
N GLU A 373 -35.93 -49.98 0.19
CA GLU A 373 -35.24 -50.51 -1.00
C GLU A 373 -36.25 -50.79 -2.13
N GLU A 374 -35.97 -50.32 -3.36
CA GLU A 374 -36.82 -50.56 -4.54
C GLU A 374 -36.36 -51.78 -5.34
N PRO A 375 -37.22 -52.81 -5.52
CA PRO A 375 -37.10 -53.77 -6.61
C PRO A 375 -38.09 -53.45 -7.74
N LYS A 376 -37.57 -53.16 -8.94
CA LYS A 376 -38.34 -52.86 -10.16
C LYS A 376 -39.19 -54.07 -10.62
N PRO A 377 -40.46 -53.87 -11.02
CA PRO A 377 -41.14 -54.76 -11.96
C PRO A 377 -41.06 -54.22 -13.41
N LYS A 378 -40.73 -55.10 -14.37
CA LYS A 378 -41.02 -54.88 -15.81
C LYS A 378 -42.43 -55.40 -16.09
N GLY A 379 -43.25 -54.72 -16.89
CA GLY A 379 -44.53 -55.29 -17.30
C GLY A 379 -45.41 -54.48 -18.26
N TYR A 380 -45.36 -54.85 -19.54
CA TYR A 380 -46.41 -54.69 -20.57
C TYR A 380 -46.73 -53.27 -21.13
N PRO A 381 -47.26 -53.18 -22.38
CA PRO A 381 -47.04 -52.00 -23.23
C PRO A 381 -48.31 -51.37 -23.81
N LYS A 382 -48.40 -50.02 -23.86
CA LYS A 382 -49.45 -49.32 -24.61
C LYS A 382 -48.98 -48.02 -25.29
N SER A 383 -49.26 -47.96 -26.60
CA SER A 383 -49.48 -46.80 -27.48
C SER A 383 -48.45 -45.63 -27.51
N PRO A 384 -47.85 -45.33 -28.67
CA PRO A 384 -47.02 -44.13 -28.86
C PRO A 384 -47.89 -42.88 -29.11
N VAL A 385 -48.24 -42.15 -28.05
CA VAL A 385 -48.76 -40.77 -28.16
C VAL A 385 -47.77 -39.81 -27.50
N THR A 386 -46.59 -39.67 -28.14
CA THR A 386 -45.64 -38.61 -27.80
C THR A 386 -46.22 -37.25 -28.16
N SER A 387 -46.86 -36.59 -27.18
CA SER A 387 -47.18 -35.17 -27.28
C SER A 387 -45.90 -34.38 -27.64
N PRO A 388 -45.96 -33.42 -28.59
CA PRO A 388 -44.79 -32.68 -29.03
C PRO A 388 -44.10 -31.97 -27.86
N VAL A 389 -44.86 -31.48 -26.89
CA VAL A 389 -44.37 -30.86 -25.64
C VAL A 389 -43.45 -31.80 -24.85
N VAL A 390 -43.77 -33.10 -24.78
CA VAL A 390 -42.94 -34.10 -24.08
C VAL A 390 -41.64 -34.35 -24.86
N THR A 391 -41.70 -34.44 -26.19
CA THR A 391 -40.49 -34.59 -27.02
C THR A 391 -39.60 -33.34 -27.00
N GLN A 392 -40.19 -32.16 -26.83
CA GLN A 392 -39.47 -30.89 -26.69
C GLN A 392 -38.78 -30.83 -25.32
N LYS A 393 -39.49 -31.11 -24.22
CA LYS A 393 -38.88 -31.19 -22.88
C LYS A 393 -37.80 -32.28 -22.77
N LEU A 394 -37.94 -33.40 -23.47
CA LEU A 394 -36.87 -34.42 -23.52
C LEU A 394 -35.61 -33.96 -24.30
N LYS A 395 -35.76 -33.08 -25.31
CA LYS A 395 -34.62 -32.43 -25.97
C LYS A 395 -33.98 -31.37 -25.06
N GLU A 396 -34.80 -30.57 -24.40
CA GLU A 396 -34.40 -29.52 -23.44
C GLU A 396 -33.63 -30.10 -22.24
N ILE A 397 -34.14 -31.17 -21.63
CA ILE A 397 -33.43 -31.92 -20.58
C ILE A 397 -32.09 -32.45 -21.11
N LYS A 398 -32.02 -32.92 -22.37
CA LYS A 398 -30.78 -33.44 -22.97
C LYS A 398 -29.77 -32.34 -23.32
N THR A 399 -30.21 -31.13 -23.68
CA THR A 399 -29.31 -29.97 -23.86
C THR A 399 -28.80 -29.45 -22.53
N LEU A 400 -29.68 -29.27 -21.54
CA LEU A 400 -29.30 -28.89 -20.17
C LEU A 400 -28.34 -29.90 -19.52
N GLN A 401 -28.53 -31.20 -19.77
CA GLN A 401 -27.57 -32.23 -19.35
C GLN A 401 -26.21 -32.10 -20.05
N SER A 402 -26.17 -31.72 -21.33
CA SER A 402 -24.91 -31.47 -22.05
C SER A 402 -24.22 -30.18 -21.58
N GLU A 403 -24.97 -29.15 -21.24
CA GLU A 403 -24.47 -27.89 -20.70
C GLU A 403 -23.90 -28.09 -19.28
N LEU A 404 -24.63 -28.78 -18.40
CA LEU A 404 -24.15 -29.15 -17.07
C LEU A 404 -22.86 -29.99 -17.08
N VAL A 405 -22.66 -30.82 -18.11
CA VAL A 405 -21.40 -31.56 -18.30
C VAL A 405 -20.27 -30.62 -18.73
N LYS A 406 -20.48 -29.77 -19.75
CA LYS A 406 -19.48 -28.79 -20.20
C LYS A 406 -19.07 -27.81 -19.09
N GLU A 407 -20.04 -27.38 -18.28
CA GLU A 407 -19.83 -26.48 -17.15
C GLU A 407 -18.99 -27.16 -16.05
N LYS A 408 -19.28 -28.43 -15.73
CA LYS A 408 -18.43 -29.24 -14.83
C LYS A 408 -17.03 -29.47 -15.38
N GLU A 409 -16.88 -29.71 -16.68
CA GLU A 409 -15.57 -29.85 -17.34
C GLU A 409 -14.78 -28.53 -17.31
N TYR A 410 -15.45 -27.39 -17.52
CA TYR A 410 -14.87 -26.05 -17.41
C TYR A 410 -14.39 -25.76 -15.97
N PHE A 411 -15.24 -25.98 -14.96
CA PHE A 411 -14.84 -25.80 -13.56
C PHE A 411 -13.74 -26.78 -13.15
N ALA A 412 -13.78 -28.04 -13.58
CA ALA A 412 -12.71 -29.01 -13.32
C ALA A 412 -11.37 -28.58 -13.95
N LYS A 413 -11.40 -28.02 -15.17
CA LYS A 413 -10.20 -27.45 -15.81
C LYS A 413 -9.67 -26.26 -15.00
N MET A 414 -10.52 -25.31 -14.63
CA MET A 414 -10.12 -24.12 -13.87
C MET A 414 -9.57 -24.46 -12.47
N VAL A 415 -10.15 -25.46 -11.79
CA VAL A 415 -9.60 -26.00 -10.53
C VAL A 415 -8.25 -26.67 -10.74
N ALA A 416 -8.06 -27.45 -11.81
CA ALA A 416 -6.76 -28.05 -12.13
C ALA A 416 -5.69 -27.00 -12.50
N GLU A 417 -6.10 -25.90 -13.13
CA GLU A 417 -5.25 -24.77 -13.51
C GLU A 417 -4.81 -23.97 -12.25
N LYS A 418 -5.75 -23.58 -11.38
CA LYS A 418 -5.42 -22.95 -10.09
C LYS A 418 -4.68 -23.87 -9.10
N SER A 419 -4.88 -25.19 -9.18
CA SER A 419 -4.09 -26.16 -8.41
C SER A 419 -2.61 -26.17 -8.84
N LYS A 420 -2.34 -26.10 -10.16
CA LYS A 420 -0.98 -25.93 -10.69
C LYS A 420 -0.37 -24.58 -10.32
N GLU A 421 -1.16 -23.50 -10.40
CA GLU A 421 -0.72 -22.15 -10.04
C GLU A 421 -0.31 -22.07 -8.56
N ASN A 422 -1.12 -22.62 -7.66
CA ASN A 422 -0.77 -22.77 -6.24
C ASN A 422 0.50 -23.63 -6.04
N SER A 423 0.66 -24.74 -6.77
CA SER A 423 1.88 -25.55 -6.68
C SER A 423 3.12 -24.81 -7.19
N PHE A 424 2.97 -23.90 -8.18
CA PHE A 424 4.05 -23.05 -8.67
C PHE A 424 4.44 -22.01 -7.62
N TYR A 425 3.48 -21.24 -7.08
CA TYR A 425 3.76 -20.27 -6.01
C TYR A 425 4.30 -20.93 -4.74
N GLN A 426 3.83 -22.13 -4.37
CA GLN A 426 4.38 -22.87 -3.24
C GLN A 426 5.84 -23.30 -3.47
N THR A 427 6.24 -23.57 -4.71
CA THR A 427 7.64 -23.87 -5.06
C THR A 427 8.48 -22.60 -5.01
N GLN A 428 8.03 -21.51 -5.64
CA GLN A 428 8.72 -20.22 -5.62
C GLN A 428 8.90 -19.66 -4.20
N LEU A 429 7.89 -19.82 -3.33
CA LEU A 429 7.96 -19.46 -1.92
C LEU A 429 9.01 -20.28 -1.16
N ASN A 430 9.20 -21.55 -1.51
CA ASN A 430 10.24 -22.38 -0.89
C ASN A 430 11.65 -21.94 -1.34
N ASP A 431 11.84 -21.65 -2.63
CA ASP A 431 13.11 -21.13 -3.17
C ASP A 431 13.49 -19.79 -2.53
N GLU A 432 12.56 -18.84 -2.40
CA GLU A 432 12.81 -17.55 -1.73
C GLU A 432 13.04 -17.72 -0.21
N ASN A 433 12.38 -18.68 0.45
CA ASN A 433 12.70 -19.02 1.83
C ASN A 433 14.13 -19.59 1.98
N GLN A 434 14.60 -20.41 1.03
CA GLN A 434 15.96 -20.94 1.04
C GLN A 434 16.98 -19.79 0.85
N LYS A 435 16.79 -18.94 -0.17
CA LYS A 435 17.64 -17.76 -0.40
C LYS A 435 17.72 -16.85 0.82
N ARG A 436 16.59 -16.60 1.51
CA ARG A 436 16.59 -15.80 2.73
C ARG A 436 17.43 -16.45 3.83
N VAL A 437 17.33 -17.77 4.03
CA VAL A 437 18.15 -18.51 5.00
C VAL A 437 19.64 -18.51 4.64
N GLU A 438 20.00 -18.52 3.35
CA GLU A 438 21.39 -18.37 2.88
C GLU A 438 21.92 -16.96 3.19
N VAL A 439 21.15 -15.90 2.90
CA VAL A 439 21.48 -14.51 3.25
C VAL A 439 21.55 -14.28 4.77
N GLU A 440 20.65 -14.88 5.56
CA GLU A 440 20.70 -14.85 7.02
C GLU A 440 22.01 -15.47 7.56
N GLN A 441 22.49 -16.56 6.95
CA GLN A 441 23.76 -17.19 7.29
C GLN A 441 24.97 -16.33 6.89
N ASP A 442 24.97 -15.70 5.73
CA ASP A 442 26.07 -14.82 5.30
C ASP A 442 26.13 -13.53 6.12
N LEU A 443 24.97 -12.95 6.47
CA LEU A 443 24.87 -11.86 7.43
C LEU A 443 25.43 -12.27 8.81
N ALA A 444 25.18 -13.51 9.26
CA ALA A 444 25.73 -14.03 10.51
C ALA A 444 27.25 -14.30 10.45
N LYS A 445 27.82 -14.60 9.27
CA LYS A 445 29.28 -14.67 9.06
C LYS A 445 29.90 -13.26 9.12
N SER A 446 29.34 -12.32 8.38
CA SER A 446 29.82 -10.94 8.32
C SER A 446 29.73 -10.23 9.68
N LYS A 447 28.66 -10.45 10.46
CA LYS A 447 28.54 -9.94 11.84
C LYS A 447 29.69 -10.43 12.73
N LYS A 448 30.07 -11.70 12.66
CA LYS A 448 31.21 -12.26 13.41
C LYS A 448 32.55 -11.69 12.96
N GLU A 449 32.72 -11.43 11.66
CA GLU A 449 33.90 -10.76 11.13
C GLU A 449 34.02 -9.33 11.66
N VAL A 450 32.92 -8.57 11.68
CA VAL A 450 32.84 -7.23 12.29
C VAL A 450 33.10 -7.28 13.80
N GLU A 451 32.63 -8.30 14.51
CA GLU A 451 32.93 -8.49 15.94
C GLU A 451 34.42 -8.78 16.17
N MET A 452 35.05 -9.67 15.39
CA MET A 452 36.49 -9.93 15.46
C MET A 452 37.32 -8.69 15.13
N LEU A 453 36.92 -7.90 14.12
CA LEU A 453 37.61 -6.65 13.76
C LEU A 453 37.46 -5.58 14.86
N LYS A 454 36.30 -5.50 15.52
CA LYS A 454 36.11 -4.65 16.71
C LYS A 454 36.95 -5.11 17.90
N GLU A 455 37.08 -6.42 18.13
CA GLU A 455 37.95 -6.96 19.19
C GLU A 455 39.44 -6.68 18.88
N GLN A 456 39.88 -6.88 17.65
CA GLN A 456 41.24 -6.51 17.20
C GLN A 456 41.51 -5.00 17.33
N LEU A 457 40.54 -4.15 16.98
CA LEU A 457 40.65 -2.70 17.15
C LEU A 457 40.72 -2.31 18.64
N ASN A 458 39.92 -2.93 19.50
CA ASN A 458 39.98 -2.71 20.95
C ASN A 458 41.31 -3.18 21.57
N LEU A 459 41.88 -4.29 21.07
CA LEU A 459 43.23 -4.75 21.46
C LEU A 459 44.31 -3.77 20.97
N ALA A 460 44.23 -3.29 19.74
CA ALA A 460 45.16 -2.29 19.20
C ALA A 460 45.08 -0.96 19.97
N HIS A 461 43.88 -0.46 20.26
CA HIS A 461 43.66 0.67 21.15
C HIS A 461 44.22 0.40 22.55
N GLY A 462 44.00 -0.78 23.13
CA GLY A 462 44.57 -1.17 24.41
C GLY A 462 46.11 -1.10 24.45
N ILE A 463 46.78 -1.50 23.37
CA ILE A 463 48.23 -1.37 23.21
C ILE A 463 48.65 0.10 23.10
N ILE A 464 47.91 0.92 22.35
CA ILE A 464 48.18 2.37 22.21
C ILE A 464 48.01 3.10 23.55
N TYR A 465 46.95 2.81 24.32
CA TYR A 465 46.75 3.35 25.66
C TYR A 465 47.81 2.86 26.66
N SER A 466 48.24 1.59 26.56
CA SER A 466 49.33 1.05 27.39
C SER A 466 50.66 1.78 27.16
N ASN A 467 50.97 2.13 25.91
CA ASN A 467 52.17 2.91 25.57
C ASN A 467 52.03 4.42 25.86
N SER A 468 50.80 4.95 25.89
CA SER A 468 50.54 6.39 26.10
C SER A 468 50.49 6.81 27.58
N LEU A 469 50.43 5.87 28.52
CA LEU A 469 50.44 6.12 29.97
C LEU A 469 51.74 6.72 30.53
N ALA A 470 52.69 7.10 29.66
CA ALA A 470 53.99 7.68 30.01
C ALA A 470 54.10 9.20 29.78
N SER A 471 53.01 9.93 29.50
CA SER A 471 53.06 11.41 29.43
C SER A 471 51.76 12.12 29.82
N VAL A 472 51.90 13.13 30.69
CA VAL A 472 51.05 14.32 30.95
C VAL A 472 49.55 14.19 30.67
N GLY A 473 48.73 14.18 31.74
CA GLY A 473 47.26 14.23 31.64
C GLY A 473 46.67 15.65 31.66
N GLY A 474 45.44 15.77 31.14
CA GLY A 474 44.57 16.95 31.27
C GLY A 474 43.68 17.21 30.06
N SER A 475 42.43 17.62 30.32
CA SER A 475 41.44 18.18 29.38
C SER A 475 40.71 17.23 28.39
N GLU A 476 39.49 16.86 28.81
CA GLU A 476 38.22 16.95 28.05
C GLU A 476 38.11 16.55 26.55
N SER A 477 37.29 15.51 26.33
CA SER A 477 36.42 15.23 25.16
C SER A 477 37.03 15.02 23.76
N MET A 478 36.84 13.81 23.23
CA MET A 478 36.79 13.52 21.79
C MET A 478 35.51 12.74 21.41
N ASP A 479 34.41 13.04 22.11
CA ASP A 479 33.11 12.38 22.00
C ASP A 479 32.08 13.30 21.28
N GLU A 480 32.43 13.86 20.11
CA GLU A 480 31.55 14.79 19.38
C GLU A 480 30.50 14.10 18.49
N ASP A 481 30.64 12.81 18.15
CA ASP A 481 29.73 12.12 17.23
C ASP A 481 28.56 11.37 17.89
N HIS A 482 28.54 11.28 19.21
CA HIS A 482 27.49 10.60 19.98
C HIS A 482 26.83 11.60 20.95
N LEU A 483 25.51 11.77 20.85
CA LEU A 483 24.76 12.61 21.78
C LEU A 483 23.70 11.80 22.52
N GLU A 484 24.01 11.46 23.77
CA GLU A 484 23.10 10.85 24.72
C GLU A 484 22.82 11.78 25.91
N ALA A 485 21.55 11.83 26.35
CA ALA A 485 21.18 12.43 27.63
C ALA A 485 19.82 11.92 28.13
N THR A 486 19.61 11.98 29.44
CA THR A 486 18.27 11.82 30.01
C THR A 486 17.44 13.09 29.78
N LEU A 487 16.54 13.05 28.80
CA LEU A 487 15.56 14.10 28.53
C LEU A 487 14.23 13.79 29.24
N SER A 488 13.32 14.76 29.32
CA SER A 488 11.99 14.54 29.91
C SER A 488 10.87 14.84 28.92
N MET A 489 9.90 13.94 28.82
CA MET A 489 8.71 14.03 27.95
C MET A 489 7.43 14.27 28.76
N PRO A 490 6.37 14.87 28.19
CA PRO A 490 5.06 14.97 28.83
C PRO A 490 4.50 13.59 29.20
N ALA A 491 4.15 13.37 30.48
CA ALA A 491 3.53 12.13 30.96
C ALA A 491 2.02 12.03 30.59
N GLY A 492 1.63 12.60 29.45
CA GLY A 492 0.24 12.71 28.97
C GLY A 492 -0.24 14.14 28.74
N LYS A 493 -1.42 14.26 28.09
CA LYS A 493 -2.00 15.48 27.49
C LYS A 493 -2.13 16.72 28.40
N ASN A 494 -1.98 16.59 29.72
CA ASN A 494 -2.08 17.71 30.65
C ASN A 494 -0.87 17.74 31.60
N ILE A 495 0.24 18.30 31.10
CA ILE A 495 1.51 18.52 31.80
C ILE A 495 1.34 19.09 33.22
N LYS A 496 0.32 19.94 33.46
CA LYS A 496 0.04 20.52 34.79
C LYS A 496 -0.48 19.50 35.82
N ARG A 497 -1.06 18.37 35.37
CA ARG A 497 -1.51 17.24 36.20
C ARG A 497 -0.55 16.06 36.15
N SER A 498 -0.16 15.63 34.94
CA SER A 498 0.65 14.41 34.75
C SER A 498 2.14 14.63 35.02
N GLY A 499 2.66 15.85 34.85
CA GLY A 499 4.10 16.12 34.99
C GLY A 499 4.92 15.70 33.76
N TRP A 500 6.16 15.30 34.01
CA TRP A 500 7.17 14.96 33.01
C TRP A 500 7.86 13.66 33.40
N ASN A 501 7.94 12.69 32.48
CA ASN A 501 8.65 11.43 32.65
C ASN A 501 10.04 11.52 32.02
N LYS A 502 11.06 10.99 32.71
CA LYS A 502 12.43 10.90 32.18
C LYS A 502 12.54 9.72 31.21
N HIS A 503 13.27 9.93 30.12
CA HIS A 503 13.60 8.93 29.11
C HIS A 503 15.08 9.10 28.74
N THR A 504 15.77 8.00 28.45
CA THR A 504 17.14 8.07 27.92
C THR A 504 17.05 8.23 26.41
N VAL A 505 17.63 9.31 25.89
CA VAL A 505 17.57 9.66 24.47
C VAL A 505 18.98 9.64 23.89
N GLU A 506 19.15 8.90 22.80
CA GLU A 506 20.40 8.68 22.09
C GLU A 506 20.24 9.08 20.61
N VAL A 507 21.24 9.75 20.05
CA VAL A 507 21.30 10.10 18.63
C VAL A 507 22.40 9.30 17.96
N THR A 508 22.00 8.36 17.11
CA THR A 508 22.88 7.61 16.22
C THR A 508 23.09 8.39 14.90
N PRO A 509 23.96 7.94 13.98
CA PRO A 509 24.15 8.62 12.69
C PRO A 509 22.90 8.65 11.80
N GLU A 510 21.95 7.73 11.99
CA GLU A 510 20.75 7.53 11.14
C GLU A 510 19.45 7.84 11.89
N LYS A 511 19.40 7.69 13.22
CA LYS A 511 18.16 7.73 14.02
C LYS A 511 18.32 8.47 15.35
N ILE A 512 17.22 9.04 15.84
CA ILE A 512 17.03 9.39 17.25
C ILE A 512 16.25 8.25 17.91
N ILE A 513 16.76 7.72 19.01
CA ILE A 513 16.17 6.59 19.74
C ILE A 513 15.85 7.03 21.18
N LEU A 514 14.66 6.69 21.65
CA LEU A 514 14.17 6.99 23.00
C LEU A 514 13.84 5.69 23.74
N TYR A 515 14.39 5.52 24.94
CA TYR A 515 14.16 4.39 25.83
C TYR A 515 13.47 4.87 27.12
N GLU A 516 12.47 4.14 27.64
CA GLU A 516 11.82 4.51 28.92
C GLU A 516 12.76 4.31 30.11
N THR A 517 13.66 3.32 30.04
CA THR A 517 14.70 3.10 31.06
C THR A 517 16.04 2.64 30.47
N GLU A 518 17.13 2.85 31.21
CA GLU A 518 18.48 2.34 30.91
C GLU A 518 18.53 0.80 30.79
N ASN A 519 17.63 0.08 31.48
CA ASN A 519 17.50 -1.37 31.36
C ASN A 519 16.96 -1.81 29.98
N GLU A 520 16.05 -1.01 29.39
CA GLU A 520 15.54 -1.28 28.04
C GLU A 520 16.53 -0.91 26.95
N LYS A 521 17.38 0.09 27.20
CA LYS A 521 18.58 0.34 26.37
C LYS A 521 19.49 -0.89 26.37
N ALA A 522 19.77 -1.48 27.53
CA ALA A 522 20.61 -2.67 27.64
C ALA A 522 20.02 -3.94 26.98
N SER A 523 18.70 -4.01 26.78
CA SER A 523 18.03 -5.07 25.99
C SER A 523 17.73 -4.66 24.54
N ASN A 524 18.18 -3.49 24.11
CA ASN A 524 17.90 -2.83 22.83
C ASN A 524 16.41 -2.84 22.44
N LYS A 525 15.54 -2.46 23.39
CA LYS A 525 14.10 -2.31 23.19
C LYS A 525 13.71 -0.83 23.22
N PRO A 526 13.65 -0.13 22.06
CA PRO A 526 13.24 1.28 22.02
C PRO A 526 11.76 1.46 22.37
N MET A 527 11.42 2.63 22.92
CA MET A 527 10.04 3.11 23.06
C MET A 527 9.58 3.88 21.82
N LEU A 528 10.51 4.64 21.20
CA LEU A 528 10.28 5.39 19.96
C LEU A 528 11.60 5.52 19.20
N GLU A 529 11.57 5.24 17.89
CA GLU A 529 12.62 5.60 16.94
C GLU A 529 12.11 6.69 16.00
N ILE A 530 13.00 7.60 15.58
CA ILE A 530 12.74 8.61 14.55
C ILE A 530 13.94 8.64 13.61
N ASP A 531 13.72 8.33 12.34
CA ASP A 531 14.76 8.41 11.29
C ASP A 531 15.12 9.89 11.04
N LEU A 532 16.42 10.21 10.89
CA LEU A 532 16.88 11.61 10.79
C LEU A 532 16.43 12.29 9.48
N ASP A 533 16.21 11.54 8.41
CA ASP A 533 15.59 12.03 7.16
C ASP A 533 14.22 12.66 7.41
N LYS A 534 13.40 11.97 8.21
CA LYS A 534 12.02 12.31 8.55
C LYS A 534 11.93 13.45 9.55
N LEU A 535 13.05 13.98 10.04
CA LEU A 535 13.13 15.12 10.95
C LEU A 535 13.28 16.44 10.16
N PHE A 536 12.22 17.25 10.15
CA PHE A 536 12.17 18.47 9.33
C PHE A 536 12.62 19.73 10.06
N ASP A 537 12.33 19.84 11.36
CA ASP A 537 12.63 21.04 12.15
C ASP A 537 12.79 20.73 13.63
N VAL A 538 13.68 21.48 14.30
CA VAL A 538 14.04 21.32 15.72
C VAL A 538 14.12 22.71 16.35
N GLN A 539 13.09 23.07 17.11
CA GLN A 539 12.86 24.45 17.56
C GLN A 539 12.72 24.58 19.08
N ALA A 540 13.09 25.74 19.63
CA ALA A 540 12.76 26.12 20.99
C ALA A 540 11.28 26.54 21.08
N VAL A 541 10.53 26.04 22.06
CA VAL A 541 9.11 26.35 22.20
C VAL A 541 8.85 27.62 23.00
N THR A 542 7.72 28.27 22.75
CA THR A 542 7.26 29.47 23.45
C THR A 542 6.17 29.15 24.49
N GLN A 543 5.66 30.19 25.16
CA GLN A 543 4.51 30.09 26.05
C GLN A 543 3.18 29.86 25.31
N GLU A 544 3.11 30.15 24.01
CA GLU A 544 1.93 29.89 23.17
C GLU A 544 1.85 28.42 22.72
N ASP A 545 3.00 27.77 22.52
CA ASP A 545 3.06 26.36 22.09
C ASP A 545 2.75 25.40 23.25
N VAL A 546 3.22 25.72 24.47
CA VAL A 546 3.04 24.86 25.66
C VAL A 546 2.25 25.58 26.77
N ILE A 547 1.04 26.05 26.44
CA ILE A 547 0.11 26.82 27.31
C ILE A 547 -0.16 26.24 28.72
N ARG A 548 0.16 24.96 29.00
CA ARG A 548 -0.04 24.32 30.31
C ARG A 548 1.25 24.05 31.10
N ALA A 549 2.43 24.31 30.53
CA ALA A 549 3.69 24.23 31.26
C ALA A 549 3.86 25.42 32.21
N LYS A 550 4.66 25.26 33.27
CA LYS A 550 5.05 26.39 34.15
C LYS A 550 6.15 27.17 33.45
N ALA A 551 6.10 28.51 33.48
CA ALA A 551 7.08 29.39 32.82
C ALA A 551 8.56 29.06 33.12
N LYS A 552 8.89 28.51 34.30
CA LYS A 552 10.25 28.07 34.66
C LYS A 552 10.79 26.88 33.85
N HIS A 553 9.94 26.11 33.18
CA HIS A 553 10.35 24.98 32.34
C HIS A 553 10.54 25.35 30.88
N ILE A 554 9.78 26.33 30.37
CA ILE A 554 9.73 26.69 28.94
C ILE A 554 11.12 26.99 28.33
N PRO A 555 12.04 27.73 29.00
CA PRO A 555 13.40 27.92 28.50
C PRO A 555 14.26 26.65 28.37
N LYS A 556 13.76 25.48 28.81
CA LYS A 556 14.40 24.17 28.70
C LYS A 556 13.67 23.21 27.74
N ILE A 557 12.54 23.60 27.17
CA ILE A 557 11.73 22.75 26.29
C ILE A 557 12.06 23.06 24.83
N PHE A 558 12.11 22.03 24.00
CA PHE A 558 12.21 22.09 22.54
C PHE A 558 11.24 21.09 21.90
N GLN A 559 10.95 21.28 20.62
CA GLN A 559 10.08 20.42 19.82
C GLN A 559 10.84 19.82 18.64
N LEU A 560 10.54 18.55 18.33
CA LEU A 560 10.93 17.87 17.10
C LEU A 560 9.68 17.75 16.21
N LEU A 561 9.76 18.16 14.94
CA LEU A 561 8.70 17.95 13.94
C LEU A 561 9.16 16.90 12.93
N TYR A 562 8.44 15.79 12.86
CA TYR A 562 8.80 14.64 12.02
C TYR A 562 7.58 14.01 11.32
N THR A 563 7.78 13.32 10.20
CA THR A 563 6.74 12.47 9.58
C THR A 563 6.81 11.06 10.14
N ASP A 564 5.64 10.42 10.21
CA ASP A 564 5.53 9.01 10.56
C ASP A 564 4.70 8.27 9.50
N GLU A 565 5.27 7.15 9.04
CA GLU A 565 4.74 6.26 8.01
C GLU A 565 4.13 4.97 8.61
N THR A 566 4.37 4.71 9.90
CA THR A 566 4.18 3.38 10.51
C THR A 566 2.78 3.11 11.06
N GLU A 567 1.81 4.00 10.79
CA GLU A 567 0.41 3.83 11.20
C GLU A 567 -0.57 3.86 10.02
N ALA A 568 -0.54 2.79 9.23
CA ALA A 568 -1.70 2.36 8.45
C ALA A 568 -2.53 1.37 9.31
N ASP A 569 -3.59 1.89 9.94
CA ASP A 569 -4.63 1.19 10.72
C ASP A 569 -4.15 0.07 11.68
N ASP A 570 -3.87 0.44 12.95
CA ASP A 570 -4.70 -0.03 14.08
C ASP A 570 -4.34 0.64 15.45
N ASN A 571 -5.35 1.17 16.16
CA ASN A 571 -5.33 1.63 17.58
C ASN A 571 -4.79 3.03 18.00
N VAL A 572 -5.16 4.15 17.34
CA VAL A 572 -5.12 5.50 18.00
C VAL A 572 -6.42 6.32 17.86
N ASP A 573 -7.59 5.69 18.03
CA ASP A 573 -8.87 6.42 18.21
C ASP A 573 -8.97 7.06 19.62
N GLN A 574 -7.98 7.87 20.01
CA GLN A 574 -8.09 8.71 21.21
C GLN A 574 -7.14 9.91 21.37
N GLN A 575 -6.14 10.17 20.52
CA GLN A 575 -5.10 11.19 20.85
C GLN A 575 -4.82 12.29 19.80
N LEU A 576 -5.77 13.23 19.58
CA LEU A 576 -5.49 14.70 19.59
C LEU A 576 -6.70 15.67 19.45
N ASN A 577 -7.92 15.27 19.81
CA ASN A 577 -9.08 16.18 19.77
C ASN A 577 -9.01 17.33 20.81
N ASN A 578 -8.69 18.57 20.37
CA ASN A 578 -9.26 19.81 20.93
C ASN A 578 -8.94 21.10 20.13
N SER A 579 -9.51 21.23 18.93
CA SER A 579 -10.04 22.50 18.37
C SER A 579 -11.00 22.14 17.23
N GLN A 580 -12.11 22.86 17.09
CA GLN A 580 -13.26 22.45 16.27
C GLN A 580 -12.88 22.22 14.79
N SER A 581 -13.02 20.98 14.31
CA SER A 581 -12.93 20.62 12.89
C SER A 581 -13.91 19.47 12.58
N GLU A 582 -15.20 19.73 12.74
CA GLU A 582 -16.25 18.81 12.29
C GLU A 582 -16.27 18.73 10.76
N LYS A 583 -15.92 17.56 10.20
CA LYS A 583 -16.23 17.12 8.82
C LYS A 583 -16.20 18.22 7.74
N LEU A 584 -15.10 18.98 7.66
CA LEU A 584 -14.81 19.79 6.49
C LEU A 584 -14.59 18.86 5.30
N LYS A 585 -15.37 19.07 4.24
CA LYS A 585 -15.29 18.32 2.98
C LYS A 585 -14.06 18.81 2.19
N ASP A 586 -13.56 18.02 1.26
CA ASP A 586 -12.33 18.29 0.48
C ASP A 586 -12.45 19.43 -0.56
N LYS A 587 -13.20 20.49 -0.25
CA LYS A 587 -13.47 21.65 -1.11
C LYS A 587 -12.89 22.96 -0.59
N ASP A 588 -12.39 22.98 0.65
CA ASP A 588 -11.84 24.18 1.32
C ASP A 588 -10.31 24.08 1.57
N ILE A 589 -9.61 23.21 0.81
CA ILE A 589 -8.14 23.09 0.82
C ILE A 589 -7.55 24.00 -0.25
N ILE A 590 -6.60 24.86 0.14
CA ILE A 590 -5.91 25.81 -0.74
C ILE A 590 -4.45 25.37 -0.87
N ASN A 591 -4.05 24.93 -2.07
CA ASN A 591 -2.68 24.50 -2.34
C ASN A 591 -1.85 25.66 -2.90
N TYR A 592 -0.77 26.03 -2.20
CA TYR A 592 0.10 27.15 -2.58
C TYR A 592 1.55 26.87 -2.17
N ASN A 593 2.52 26.99 -3.08
CA ASN A 593 3.96 26.73 -2.81
C ASN A 593 4.22 25.40 -2.06
N ASN A 594 3.56 24.31 -2.45
CA ASN A 594 3.57 22.98 -1.78
C ASN A 594 2.96 22.93 -0.36
N HIS A 595 2.38 24.03 0.16
CA HIS A 595 1.59 24.02 1.38
C HIS A 595 0.14 23.62 1.06
N GLU A 596 -0.40 22.67 1.81
CA GLU A 596 -1.85 22.48 1.94
C GLU A 596 -2.41 23.40 3.03
N PHE A 597 -3.07 24.50 2.67
CA PHE A 597 -3.69 25.42 3.62
C PHE A 597 -5.18 25.12 3.83
N VAL A 598 -5.61 25.12 5.10
CA VAL A 598 -7.03 25.13 5.51
C VAL A 598 -7.38 26.48 6.10
N VAL A 599 -8.59 26.99 5.82
CA VAL A 599 -9.08 28.27 6.36
C VAL A 599 -9.50 28.09 7.84
N MET A 600 -8.87 28.84 8.73
CA MET A 600 -9.01 28.75 10.20
C MET A 600 -9.27 30.13 10.82
N HIS A 601 -9.85 30.15 12.02
CA HIS A 601 -10.14 31.39 12.77
C HIS A 601 -9.51 31.33 14.17
N PHE A 602 -8.45 32.10 14.40
CA PHE A 602 -7.70 32.05 15.66
C PHE A 602 -8.34 32.96 16.73
N HIS A 603 -8.97 32.36 17.73
CA HIS A 603 -9.54 33.08 18.89
C HIS A 603 -8.54 33.30 20.03
N MET A 604 -7.40 32.60 20.01
CA MET A 604 -6.31 32.70 21.01
C MET A 604 -5.19 33.61 20.47
N PRO A 605 -4.31 34.20 21.32
CA PRO A 605 -3.10 34.89 20.87
C PRO A 605 -2.31 34.03 19.86
N THR A 606 -2.00 34.61 18.69
CA THR A 606 -1.30 33.95 17.58
C THR A 606 -0.84 35.03 16.58
N SER A 607 0.42 34.99 16.14
CA SER A 607 0.97 35.88 15.10
C SER A 607 1.00 35.25 13.71
N CYS A 608 0.93 36.08 12.67
CA CYS A 608 1.10 35.71 11.26
C CYS A 608 2.58 35.53 10.93
N GLY A 609 2.97 34.36 10.41
CA GLY A 609 4.36 34.08 10.03
C GLY A 609 4.90 34.88 8.83
N SER A 610 4.03 35.62 8.12
CA SER A 610 4.42 36.49 7.00
C SER A 610 4.64 37.94 7.43
N CYS A 611 3.69 38.53 8.17
CA CYS A 611 3.73 39.95 8.54
C CYS A 611 3.84 40.24 10.05
N ASN A 612 3.98 39.22 10.90
CA ASN A 612 4.08 39.27 12.36
C ASN A 612 2.92 39.97 13.13
N LYS A 613 1.87 40.42 12.42
CA LYS A 613 0.64 40.96 13.03
C LYS A 613 -0.20 39.84 13.62
N THR A 614 -1.02 40.14 14.62
CA THR A 614 -1.92 39.16 15.24
C THR A 614 -2.95 38.63 14.24
N LEU A 615 -3.10 37.30 14.20
CA LEU A 615 -4.18 36.61 13.49
C LEU A 615 -5.49 36.66 14.27
N SER A 616 -5.42 36.92 15.58
CA SER A 616 -6.53 36.83 16.50
C SER A 616 -7.19 38.15 16.87
N SER A 617 -8.48 38.05 17.18
CA SER A 617 -9.35 39.14 17.65
C SER A 617 -10.43 38.54 18.53
N VAL A 618 -10.65 39.13 19.71
CA VAL A 618 -11.50 38.58 20.78
C VAL A 618 -12.96 38.43 20.36
N ILE A 619 -13.45 39.32 19.48
CA ILE A 619 -14.87 39.42 19.12
C ILE A 619 -15.17 38.85 17.72
N ARG A 620 -14.19 38.88 16.81
CA ARG A 620 -14.28 38.24 15.48
C ARG A 620 -12.87 38.14 14.86
N PRO A 621 -12.21 36.97 14.86
CA PRO A 621 -10.97 36.77 14.11
C PRO A 621 -11.17 37.00 12.61
N ARG A 622 -10.10 37.37 11.90
CA ARG A 622 -10.11 37.30 10.43
C ARG A 622 -9.87 35.84 9.99
N PRO A 623 -10.33 35.45 8.79
CA PRO A 623 -9.89 34.20 8.17
C PRO A 623 -8.36 34.17 8.04
N ALA A 624 -7.77 33.08 8.51
CA ALA A 624 -6.35 32.79 8.41
C ALA A 624 -6.17 31.49 7.61
N LEU A 625 -5.01 31.33 7.00
CA LEU A 625 -4.59 30.07 6.40
C LEU A 625 -3.66 29.34 7.38
N TYR A 626 -3.95 28.06 7.61
CA TYR A 626 -3.15 27.15 8.42
C TYR A 626 -2.67 25.98 7.58
N CYS A 627 -1.35 25.80 7.45
CA CYS A 627 -0.82 24.69 6.68
C CYS A 627 -0.94 23.38 7.47
N ARG A 628 -1.56 22.34 6.89
CA ARG A 628 -1.65 21.02 7.53
C ARG A 628 -0.26 20.42 7.78
N LEU A 629 0.63 20.52 6.79
CA LEU A 629 1.94 19.88 6.76
C LEU A 629 2.96 20.56 7.69
N CYS A 630 3.24 21.85 7.50
CA CYS A 630 4.28 22.57 8.26
C CYS A 630 3.73 23.49 9.37
N HIS A 631 2.43 23.46 9.63
CA HIS A 631 1.74 24.23 10.67
C HIS A 631 1.89 25.78 10.59
N LEU A 632 2.39 26.31 9.46
CA LEU A 632 2.50 27.75 9.21
C LEU A 632 1.13 28.43 9.24
N LYS A 633 1.05 29.58 9.93
CA LYS A 633 -0.18 30.37 10.14
C LYS A 633 -0.01 31.76 9.51
N VAL A 634 -0.88 32.14 8.57
CA VAL A 634 -0.85 33.47 7.90
C VAL A 634 -2.25 34.05 7.70
N HIS A 635 -2.40 35.36 7.47
CA HIS A 635 -3.71 35.96 7.14
C HIS A 635 -4.15 35.52 5.75
N LYS A 636 -5.44 35.18 5.56
CA LYS A 636 -5.99 34.91 4.21
C LYS A 636 -5.89 36.15 3.31
N ASP A 637 -5.89 37.34 3.92
CA ASP A 637 -5.64 38.64 3.29
C ASP A 637 -4.33 38.73 2.47
N HIS A 638 -3.35 37.83 2.65
CA HIS A 638 -2.14 37.78 1.83
C HIS A 638 -2.35 36.99 0.54
N HIS A 639 -2.93 35.79 0.66
CA HIS A 639 -3.30 34.94 -0.47
C HIS A 639 -4.31 35.64 -1.40
N ASP A 640 -5.36 36.24 -0.82
CA ASP A 640 -6.44 36.88 -1.58
C ASP A 640 -6.01 38.14 -2.35
N LYS A 641 -4.73 38.53 -2.26
CA LYS A 641 -4.11 39.62 -3.04
C LYS A 641 -3.02 39.16 -4.01
N ASN A 642 -2.68 37.87 -4.06
CA ASN A 642 -1.47 37.36 -4.73
C ASN A 642 -0.14 38.02 -4.24
N GLU A 643 -0.04 38.38 -2.95
CA GLU A 643 1.26 38.72 -2.35
C GLU A 643 2.10 37.43 -2.19
N GLU A 644 3.40 37.42 -2.47
CA GLU A 644 4.25 36.26 -2.18
C GLU A 644 4.51 36.19 -0.66
N PHE A 645 3.75 35.33 0.03
CA PHE A 645 3.62 35.41 1.49
C PHE A 645 4.33 34.31 2.28
N CYS A 646 4.76 33.22 1.63
CA CYS A 646 5.57 32.17 2.24
C CYS A 646 6.51 31.49 1.23
N PRO A 647 7.71 31.04 1.69
CA PRO A 647 8.57 30.15 0.90
C PRO A 647 7.89 28.79 0.66
N PRO A 648 8.44 27.93 -0.21
CA PRO A 648 7.91 26.59 -0.43
C PRO A 648 7.95 25.70 0.81
N CYS A 649 7.02 24.75 0.88
CA CYS A 649 6.91 23.83 2.01
C CYS A 649 8.17 22.96 2.13
N LYS A 650 8.72 22.88 3.35
CA LYS A 650 9.83 21.98 3.67
C LYS A 650 9.42 20.53 3.92
N VAL A 651 8.11 20.25 3.94
CA VAL A 651 7.54 18.92 4.12
C VAL A 651 7.04 18.45 2.75
N SER A 652 7.52 17.31 2.28
CA SER A 652 7.17 16.75 0.98
C SER A 652 5.69 16.37 0.92
N THR A 653 4.98 16.84 -0.11
CA THR A 653 3.60 16.40 -0.40
C THR A 653 3.61 14.97 -0.95
N GLY A 654 3.61 13.98 -0.05
CA GLY A 654 3.58 12.56 -0.40
C GLY A 654 3.31 11.66 0.81
N GLU A 655 4.18 11.70 1.82
CA GLU A 655 4.26 10.66 2.85
C GLU A 655 4.11 11.17 4.30
N GLY A 656 3.27 10.45 5.05
CA GLY A 656 3.17 10.54 6.52
C GLY A 656 2.35 11.70 7.08
N SER A 657 1.81 11.50 8.28
CA SER A 657 1.26 12.61 9.08
C SER A 657 2.35 13.23 9.94
N THR A 658 2.38 14.56 10.05
CA THR A 658 3.42 15.26 10.83
C THR A 658 3.12 15.14 12.33
N LYS A 659 3.98 14.41 13.05
CA LYS A 659 3.97 14.28 14.51
C LYS A 659 4.90 15.32 15.15
N ASN A 660 4.57 15.74 16.38
CA ASN A 660 5.33 16.72 17.17
C ASN A 660 5.71 16.10 18.53
N LEU A 661 7.01 16.04 18.81
CA LEU A 661 7.55 15.52 20.07
C LEU A 661 8.12 16.65 20.93
N LEU A 662 7.57 16.82 22.14
CA LEU A 662 8.06 17.80 23.12
C LEU A 662 9.09 17.17 24.07
N LEU A 663 10.30 17.73 24.10
CA LEU A 663 11.41 17.29 24.94
C LEU A 663 11.88 18.42 25.86
N MET A 664 12.15 18.10 27.13
CA MET A 664 12.69 19.03 28.12
C MET A 664 14.07 18.58 28.59
N ALA A 665 15.07 19.45 28.42
CA ALA A 665 16.43 19.25 28.92
C ALA A 665 16.57 19.63 30.41
N ASN A 666 17.66 19.20 31.05
CA ASN A 666 17.93 19.54 32.45
C ASN A 666 18.32 21.03 32.62
N SER A 667 18.85 21.70 31.58
CA SER A 667 19.16 23.14 31.56
C SER A 667 18.85 23.85 30.22
N PRO A 668 18.72 25.19 30.19
CA PRO A 668 18.56 25.94 28.95
C PRO A 668 19.78 25.87 28.01
N LYS A 669 21.00 25.73 28.57
CA LYS A 669 22.24 25.56 27.80
C LYS A 669 22.25 24.23 27.05
N GLU A 670 21.87 23.17 27.74
CA GLU A 670 21.72 21.81 27.20
C GLU A 670 20.60 21.74 26.16
N LYS A 671 19.44 22.38 26.40
CA LYS A 671 18.40 22.56 25.37
C LYS A 671 18.98 23.22 24.10
N GLN A 672 19.90 24.17 24.25
CA GLN A 672 20.56 24.77 23.09
C GLN A 672 21.56 23.81 22.42
N LYS A 673 22.39 23.08 23.19
CA LYS A 673 23.28 22.02 22.65
C LYS A 673 22.49 21.00 21.82
N TRP A 674 21.33 20.56 22.31
CA TRP A 674 20.45 19.62 21.59
C TRP A 674 19.89 20.21 20.30
N ILE A 675 19.36 21.45 20.33
CA ILE A 675 18.89 22.14 19.11
C ILE A 675 20.02 22.32 18.10
N ASP A 676 21.19 22.78 18.54
CA ASP A 676 22.33 23.08 17.66
C ASP A 676 22.92 21.80 17.05
N TYR A 677 22.98 20.70 17.81
CA TYR A 677 23.47 19.40 17.35
C TYR A 677 22.52 18.75 16.35
N LEU A 678 21.22 18.68 16.67
CA LEU A 678 20.24 18.07 15.78
C LEU A 678 20.09 18.85 14.48
N ASN A 679 20.03 20.19 14.52
CA ASN A 679 20.01 21.00 13.30
C ASN A 679 21.29 20.82 12.45
N LYS A 680 22.47 20.63 13.07
CA LYS A 680 23.69 20.26 12.34
C LYS A 680 23.56 18.89 11.65
N LYS A 681 23.12 17.84 12.36
CA LYS A 681 22.95 16.50 11.77
C LYS A 681 21.90 16.50 10.65
N ILE A 682 20.77 17.22 10.78
CA ILE A 682 19.76 17.39 9.70
C ILE A 682 20.37 18.07 8.46
N ILE A 683 21.19 19.11 8.64
CA ILE A 683 21.87 19.81 7.53
C ILE A 683 22.94 18.93 6.88
N LEU A 684 23.59 18.04 7.63
CA LEU A 684 24.56 17.09 7.10
C LEU A 684 23.88 15.95 6.32
N HIS A 685 22.81 15.35 6.86
CA HIS A 685 22.04 14.32 6.16
C HIS A 685 21.52 14.85 4.81
N LYS A 686 20.82 15.99 4.84
CA LYS A 686 20.27 16.64 3.63
C LYS A 686 21.33 17.15 2.64
N LYS A 687 22.62 17.13 3.00
CA LYS A 687 23.74 17.27 2.06
C LYS A 687 24.18 15.95 1.47
N LEU A 688 24.27 14.88 2.25
CA LEU A 688 24.56 13.53 1.76
C LEU A 688 23.45 13.03 0.81
N ASP A 689 22.19 13.36 1.10
CA ASP A 689 21.04 13.10 0.21
C ASP A 689 21.14 13.90 -1.09
N ALA A 690 21.54 15.18 -1.00
CA ALA A 690 21.77 16.04 -2.15
C ALA A 690 22.99 15.61 -2.98
N GLU A 691 24.07 15.13 -2.35
CA GLU A 691 25.29 14.69 -3.02
C GLU A 691 25.08 13.31 -3.68
N SER A 692 24.38 12.38 -3.03
CA SER A 692 23.99 11.09 -3.64
C SER A 692 22.98 11.23 -4.78
N SER A 693 22.02 12.16 -4.68
CA SER A 693 21.11 12.49 -5.80
C SER A 693 21.73 13.36 -6.91
N ASN A 694 22.78 14.12 -6.62
CA ASN A 694 23.61 14.73 -7.67
C ASN A 694 24.50 13.69 -8.37
N ILE A 695 25.01 12.67 -7.66
CA ILE A 695 25.74 11.56 -8.28
C ILE A 695 24.86 10.85 -9.32
N SER A 696 23.63 10.48 -8.96
CA SER A 696 22.68 9.87 -9.92
C SER A 696 22.17 10.81 -11.03
N SER A 697 22.34 12.13 -10.86
CA SER A 697 22.08 13.12 -11.92
C SER A 697 23.29 13.31 -12.84
N SER A 698 24.52 13.14 -12.33
CA SER A 698 25.76 13.33 -13.08
C SER A 698 26.18 12.14 -13.96
N GLU A 699 25.45 11.02 -13.90
CA GLU A 699 25.59 9.91 -14.86
C GLU A 699 24.70 10.06 -16.11
N ILE A 700 24.10 11.25 -16.32
CA ILE A 700 23.28 11.59 -17.49
C ILE A 700 23.74 12.90 -18.16
N ASP A 701 24.99 12.93 -18.61
CA ASP A 701 25.53 13.78 -19.70
C ASP A 701 26.68 13.05 -20.42
#